data_AF-A0A961BYL7-F1
#
_entry.id   AF-A0A961BYL7-F1
#
_cell.length_a   1.000
_cell.length_b   1.000
_cell.length_c   1.000
_cell.angle_alpha   90.00
_cell.angle_beta   90.00
_cell.angle_gamma   90.00
#
_symmetry.space_group_name_H-M   'P 1'
#
loop_
_entity.id
_entity.type
_entity.pdbx_description
1 polymer ?
#
loop_
_entity_poly.entity_id
_entity_poly.type
_entity_poly.pdbx_seq_one_letter_code
_entity_poly.pdbx_strand_id
1 'polypeptide(L)'
;IATLLAVFTNTTAPALIACNVAAPPAAPSAAVQVAAVRDTDYLVLVDGTDGAQGQIQLNWAAEQLPPPVLEISNGRFRLEWRVAPGIYDWQQAAQLGAWEHVFRTNLASGLFLFDDPLPATDPARFFRHPAEDLPKHPKLVAAARLALGNPAAQLVPDADDPDLGGDAALRRRLVDTIADEVDRRRRASGSLSFDDLLVRLRAALDDPDRGAAARHALRRRYRIALIDEFQDTDPVQWAIFDAVFGARDADSHDGGPTPTLVLVGDPKQAIYAFRGADVHTYLDAAHAPGTDLCGLTTNWRSDAAYLTALELLLEGTTFGDERIAFHHVDHAERNAATRIVDGNGDPLPTLALRLAAGDIDRHSRRPKIVLTEAARDAVHHDLAVYIRDLLEDAWLPGRTDDDRPRPLQPDDIAVLVATGAEGPEVRAALERVGVPAVMARGDNVLTSAAATQWHLLLSALARPADVRRARAVAVSWFVGWTGDELAAADDDAIADLHATLHRWADVLAGQGLATLLGTLRAETGVAARVLARSDGDRAMTDVDHVAELLQLAAPRRVSPAMLLATFEQLAGGDDEGDPEADLAARRVESESRAVQIMTTHVAKGLEFEVVCCPSLSHATPVKKAFVDPVRWDPDGHRRIVDVAGDVTWPDADTKAARTEQALAEAIGSNLRVLYVALTRARHHTAVWWAPTDGAAATGLARVLFARDADGRIDPATFTGTGAVATPDGEDAVAALAPLVDRSD
;
A
#
# COMPACT_ATOMS: atom_id res chain seq x y z
N ILE A 1 23.62 0.37 20.78
CA ILE A 1 25.10 0.34 20.89
C ILE A 1 25.48 -1.02 21.43
N ALA A 2 25.58 -2.00 20.55
CA ALA A 2 26.02 -3.37 20.86
C ALA A 2 26.79 -3.84 19.62
N THR A 3 28.01 -4.31 19.78
CA THR A 3 28.76 -4.89 18.67
C THR A 3 28.14 -6.22 18.32
N LEU A 4 27.40 -6.28 17.22
CA LEU A 4 26.85 -7.54 16.72
C LEU A 4 27.96 -8.26 15.96
N LEU A 5 28.26 -9.50 16.35
CA LEU A 5 29.20 -10.38 15.64
C LEU A 5 28.44 -11.62 15.19
N ALA A 6 28.24 -11.80 13.88
CA ALA A 6 27.50 -12.93 13.32
C ALA A 6 28.34 -13.68 12.28
N VAL A 7 28.37 -15.01 12.37
CA VAL A 7 29.10 -15.88 11.42
C VAL A 7 28.11 -16.79 10.69
N PHE A 8 28.18 -16.85 9.36
CA PHE A 8 27.36 -17.69 8.49
C PHE A 8 28.24 -18.64 7.66
N THR A 9 27.72 -19.79 7.25
CA THR A 9 28.37 -20.66 6.23
C THR A 9 27.85 -20.35 4.83
N ASN A 10 28.70 -20.41 3.80
CA ASN A 10 28.30 -20.37 2.39
C ASN A 10 28.02 -21.78 1.86
N THR A 11 26.93 -22.38 2.30
CA THR A 11 26.29 -23.48 1.55
C THR A 11 24.98 -22.96 0.96
N THR A 12 24.32 -23.74 0.13
CA THR A 12 23.06 -23.39 -0.58
C THR A 12 21.93 -22.85 0.31
N ALA A 13 22.07 -22.88 1.64
CA ALA A 13 21.31 -22.07 2.58
C ALA A 13 22.26 -21.48 3.67
N PRO A 14 22.42 -20.15 3.80
CA PRO A 14 23.24 -19.57 4.86
C PRO A 14 22.58 -19.77 6.23
N ALA A 15 23.28 -20.42 7.16
CA ALA A 15 22.84 -20.63 8.54
C ALA A 15 23.65 -19.74 9.51
N LEU A 16 22.98 -19.04 10.43
CA LEU A 16 23.64 -18.31 11.51
C LEU A 16 24.25 -19.31 12.50
N ILE A 17 25.58 -19.31 12.61
CA ILE A 17 26.32 -20.28 13.41
C ILE A 17 26.47 -19.78 14.85
N ALA A 18 26.74 -18.49 15.03
CA ALA A 18 26.89 -17.87 16.34
C ALA A 18 26.59 -16.36 16.27
N CYS A 19 25.98 -15.82 17.33
CA CYS A 19 25.72 -14.40 17.52
C CYS A 19 25.88 -14.04 18.99
N ASN A 20 26.62 -12.97 19.30
CA ASN A 20 26.73 -12.45 20.67
C ASN A 20 26.08 -11.07 20.75
N VAL A 21 25.04 -10.92 21.58
CA VAL A 21 24.25 -9.67 21.73
C VAL A 21 24.36 -9.10 23.15
N ALA A 22 25.17 -9.66 24.05
CA ALA A 22 25.16 -9.26 25.45
C ALA A 22 26.56 -9.15 26.06
N ALA A 23 27.10 -7.93 26.12
CA ALA A 23 28.07 -7.55 27.14
C ALA A 23 27.82 -6.10 27.60
N PRO A 24 27.87 -5.81 28.90
CA PRO A 24 27.72 -4.46 29.43
C PRO A 24 28.91 -3.55 29.01
N PRO A 25 28.77 -2.21 29.10
CA PRO A 25 29.64 -1.21 28.42
C PRO A 25 31.09 -1.12 28.90
N ALA A 26 31.61 -2.11 29.64
CA ALA A 26 32.91 -2.06 30.30
C ALA A 26 33.86 -3.23 29.95
N ALA A 27 33.51 -4.10 29.01
CA ALA A 27 34.42 -5.16 28.51
C ALA A 27 34.80 -4.88 27.03
N PRO A 28 36.09 -4.71 26.69
CA PRO A 28 36.50 -4.24 25.37
C PRO A 28 36.67 -5.35 24.31
N SER A 29 36.16 -6.56 24.52
CA SER A 29 36.27 -7.62 23.49
C SER A 29 35.11 -8.61 23.54
N ALA A 30 34.37 -8.73 22.43
CA ALA A 30 33.48 -9.85 22.19
C ALA A 30 34.29 -11.00 21.56
N ALA A 31 34.19 -12.20 22.13
CA ALA A 31 34.80 -13.41 21.58
C ALA A 31 33.72 -14.38 21.10
N VAL A 32 33.87 -14.91 19.89
CA VAL A 32 32.99 -15.94 19.33
C VAL A 32 33.86 -17.10 18.86
N GLN A 33 33.54 -18.29 19.37
CA GLN A 33 34.17 -19.55 18.94
C GLN A 33 33.27 -20.23 17.91
N VAL A 34 33.86 -20.64 16.79
CA VAL A 34 33.17 -21.38 15.74
C VAL A 34 33.96 -22.66 15.44
N ALA A 35 33.28 -23.80 15.40
CA ALA A 35 33.85 -25.04 14.89
C ALA A 35 33.87 -24.96 13.36
N ALA A 36 35.04 -24.70 12.79
CA ALA A 36 35.21 -24.53 11.35
C ALA A 36 35.39 -25.89 10.67
N VAL A 37 34.61 -26.09 9.60
CA VAL A 37 34.68 -27.23 8.70
C VAL A 37 35.65 -26.89 7.58
N ARG A 38 36.50 -27.85 7.22
CA ARG A 38 37.50 -27.69 6.16
C ARG A 38 36.77 -27.45 4.82
N ASP A 39 37.32 -26.57 3.98
CA ASP A 39 36.81 -26.27 2.63
C ASP A 39 35.36 -25.74 2.61
N THR A 40 34.98 -24.95 3.62
CA THR A 40 33.66 -24.30 3.75
C THR A 40 33.86 -22.79 3.86
N ASP A 41 33.14 -21.98 3.08
CA ASP A 41 33.27 -20.52 3.20
C ASP A 41 32.43 -19.99 4.37
N TYR A 42 32.93 -18.92 5.00
CA TYR A 42 32.27 -18.28 6.12
C TYR A 42 32.10 -16.77 5.88
N LEU A 43 30.89 -16.26 6.10
CA LEU A 43 30.60 -14.83 6.09
C LEU A 43 30.58 -14.30 7.53
N VAL A 44 31.34 -13.24 7.80
CA VAL A 44 31.40 -12.61 9.13
C VAL A 44 30.88 -11.18 9.04
N LEU A 45 29.84 -10.87 9.82
CA LEU A 45 29.24 -9.54 9.94
C LEU A 45 29.60 -8.93 11.30
N VAL A 46 30.11 -7.70 11.26
CA VAL A 46 30.46 -6.92 12.46
C VAL A 46 29.80 -5.55 12.38
N ASP A 47 28.90 -5.24 13.30
CA ASP A 47 28.31 -3.90 13.44
C ASP A 47 29.04 -3.12 14.55
N GLY A 48 29.52 -1.90 14.26
CA GLY A 48 30.20 -1.06 15.24
C GLY A 48 30.32 0.39 14.79
N THR A 49 29.57 1.27 15.44
CA THR A 49 29.60 2.72 15.20
C THR A 49 30.88 3.42 15.69
N ASP A 50 31.75 2.76 16.48
CA ASP A 50 32.94 3.39 17.10
C ASP A 50 34.21 2.51 17.11
N GLY A 51 34.42 1.65 16.11
CA GLY A 51 35.65 0.85 16.02
C GLY A 51 35.66 -0.35 16.98
N ALA A 52 34.82 -1.34 16.68
CA ALA A 52 34.72 -2.58 17.44
C ALA A 52 36.07 -3.31 17.58
N GLN A 53 36.33 -3.83 18.79
CA GLN A 53 37.42 -4.75 19.09
C GLN A 53 36.84 -6.13 19.45
N GLY A 54 37.38 -7.19 18.86
CA GLY A 54 36.85 -8.54 19.04
C GLY A 54 37.80 -9.62 18.54
N GLN A 55 37.61 -10.84 19.02
CA GLN A 55 38.40 -12.00 18.60
C GLN A 55 37.48 -13.11 18.12
N ILE A 56 37.75 -13.65 16.93
CA ILE A 56 37.09 -14.86 16.45
C ILE A 56 38.11 -15.98 16.50
N GLN A 57 37.77 -17.04 17.22
CA GLN A 57 38.59 -18.23 17.30
C GLN A 57 37.94 -19.32 16.44
N LEU A 58 38.64 -19.70 15.37
CA LEU A 58 38.19 -20.69 14.41
C LEU A 58 38.76 -22.06 14.79
N ASN A 59 37.97 -22.90 15.44
CA ASN A 59 38.40 -24.23 15.82
C ASN A 59 38.44 -25.13 14.59
N TRP A 60 39.64 -25.35 14.05
CA TRP A 60 39.89 -26.23 12.91
C TRP A 60 40.27 -27.63 13.43
N ALA A 61 39.60 -28.67 12.93
CA ALA A 61 39.92 -30.07 13.26
C ALA A 61 41.20 -30.58 12.56
N ALA A 62 42.29 -29.84 12.63
CA ALA A 62 43.62 -30.32 12.27
C ALA A 62 44.35 -30.72 13.57
N GLU A 63 44.49 -32.02 13.83
CA GLU A 63 44.96 -32.60 15.11
C GLU A 63 46.36 -32.13 15.57
N GLN A 64 47.06 -31.27 14.83
CA GLN A 64 48.45 -30.94 15.05
C GLN A 64 48.80 -29.45 15.06
N LEU A 65 47.85 -28.51 14.90
CA LEU A 65 48.14 -27.06 15.05
C LEU A 65 47.09 -26.37 15.91
N PRO A 66 47.47 -25.38 16.76
CA PRO A 66 46.50 -24.57 17.47
C PRO A 66 45.65 -23.76 16.48
N PRO A 67 44.35 -23.57 16.75
CA PRO A 67 43.45 -22.85 15.86
C PRO A 67 43.91 -21.40 15.65
N PRO A 68 43.81 -20.86 14.41
CA PRO A 68 44.11 -19.45 14.16
C PRO A 68 43.12 -18.55 14.90
N VAL A 69 43.63 -17.43 15.39
CA VAL A 69 42.83 -16.38 16.02
C VAL A 69 42.80 -15.19 15.06
N LEU A 70 41.59 -14.77 14.69
CA LEU A 70 41.38 -13.52 13.97
C LEU A 70 41.17 -12.40 15.00
N GLU A 71 42.16 -11.53 15.13
CA GLU A 71 42.06 -10.33 15.95
C GLU A 71 41.56 -9.14 15.13
N ILE A 72 40.57 -8.44 15.69
CA ILE A 72 39.97 -7.23 15.12
C ILE A 72 40.27 -6.08 16.08
N SER A 73 41.07 -5.11 15.63
CA SER A 73 41.38 -3.91 16.43
C SER A 73 41.50 -2.68 15.54
N ASN A 74 40.70 -1.65 15.85
CA ASN A 74 40.76 -0.33 15.20
C ASN A 74 40.73 -0.41 13.65
N GLY A 75 39.86 -1.26 13.10
CA GLY A 75 39.71 -1.45 11.65
C GLY A 75 40.86 -2.22 10.97
N ARG A 76 41.81 -2.76 11.74
CA ARG A 76 42.84 -3.69 11.27
C ARG A 76 42.51 -5.11 11.70
N PHE A 77 42.76 -6.03 10.77
CA PHE A 77 42.55 -7.46 10.94
C PHE A 77 43.90 -8.14 10.92
N ARG A 78 44.15 -9.00 11.91
CA ARG A 78 45.36 -9.83 11.98
C ARG A 78 44.94 -11.26 12.26
N LEU A 79 45.28 -12.16 11.33
CA LEU A 79 45.18 -13.59 11.56
C LEU A 79 46.50 -14.06 12.19
N GLU A 80 46.46 -14.64 13.38
CA GLU A 80 47.65 -15.04 14.13
C GLU A 80 47.53 -16.50 14.59
N TRP A 81 48.58 -17.30 14.37
CA TRP A 81 48.74 -18.62 14.99
C TRP A 81 49.63 -18.48 16.22
N ARG A 82 49.04 -18.64 17.41
CA ARG A 82 49.81 -18.63 18.66
C ARG A 82 50.31 -20.03 18.98
N VAL A 83 51.57 -20.29 18.64
CA VAL A 83 52.26 -21.53 18.98
C VAL A 83 53.18 -21.27 20.18
N ALA A 84 53.12 -22.12 21.22
CA ALA A 84 54.01 -22.00 22.36
C ALA A 84 55.49 -22.26 21.95
N PRO A 85 56.46 -21.44 22.39
CA PRO A 85 57.86 -21.62 22.01
C PRO A 85 58.39 -22.95 22.56
N GLY A 86 58.86 -23.83 21.68
CA GLY A 86 59.57 -25.07 22.05
C GLY A 86 58.87 -26.39 21.75
N ILE A 87 57.68 -26.39 21.12
CA ILE A 87 56.92 -27.63 20.84
C ILE A 87 56.89 -28.03 19.35
N TYR A 88 57.26 -27.15 18.41
CA TYR A 88 57.10 -27.39 16.97
C TYR A 88 58.35 -27.13 16.11
N ASP A 89 58.53 -27.95 15.08
CA ASP A 89 59.55 -27.82 14.04
C ASP A 89 59.13 -26.76 13.00
N TRP A 90 59.85 -25.64 12.99
CA TRP A 90 59.60 -24.49 12.11
C TRP A 90 59.81 -24.80 10.62
N GLN A 91 60.53 -25.87 10.25
CA GLN A 91 60.68 -26.26 8.85
C GLN A 91 59.40 -26.85 8.24
N GLN A 92 58.51 -27.45 9.05
CA GLN A 92 57.21 -27.96 8.59
C GLN A 92 56.19 -26.83 8.41
N ALA A 93 56.22 -25.80 9.26
CA ALA A 93 55.33 -24.63 9.15
C ALA A 93 55.63 -23.75 7.91
N ALA A 94 56.89 -23.72 7.46
CA ALA A 94 57.30 -22.97 6.27
C ALA A 94 56.81 -23.59 4.94
N GLN A 95 56.59 -24.91 4.89
CA GLN A 95 56.03 -25.59 3.70
C GLN A 95 54.52 -25.38 3.54
N LEU A 96 53.82 -24.92 4.58
CA LEU A 96 52.37 -24.66 4.58
C LEU A 96 52.01 -23.20 4.21
N GLY A 97 52.97 -22.38 3.79
CA GLY A 97 52.71 -21.01 3.34
C GLY A 97 52.18 -20.12 4.47
N ALA A 98 52.95 -19.92 5.53
CA ALA A 98 52.62 -18.95 6.57
C ALA A 98 52.84 -17.52 6.02
N TRP A 99 51.74 -16.83 5.70
CA TRP A 99 51.76 -15.44 5.23
C TRP A 99 51.30 -14.50 6.35
N GLU A 100 52.13 -13.51 6.69
CA GLU A 100 51.74 -12.39 7.55
C GLU A 100 51.24 -11.25 6.65
N HIS A 101 49.93 -11.08 6.52
CA HIS A 101 49.34 -9.96 5.77
C HIS A 101 48.82 -8.87 6.70
N VAL A 102 49.37 -7.66 6.55
CA VAL A 102 48.90 -6.45 7.24
C VAL A 102 48.03 -5.64 6.27
N PHE A 103 46.71 -5.66 6.49
CA PHE A 103 45.76 -4.88 5.71
C PHE A 103 45.74 -3.41 6.20
N ARG A 104 45.79 -2.44 5.26
CA ARG A 104 45.55 -1.02 5.55
C ARG A 104 44.32 -0.53 4.79
N THR A 105 43.33 -0.03 5.52
CA THR A 105 42.12 0.62 5.00
C THR A 105 42.04 2.06 5.47
N ASN A 106 41.40 2.92 4.67
CA ASN A 106 40.95 4.25 5.06
C ASN A 106 39.43 4.18 5.35
N LEU A 107 39.13 4.32 6.64
CA LEU A 107 37.90 4.50 7.41
C LEU A 107 36.53 4.63 6.69
N ALA A 108 35.63 3.66 6.92
CA ALA A 108 34.26 3.82 7.47
C ALA A 108 33.37 2.56 7.37
N SER A 109 33.82 1.47 6.73
CA SER A 109 32.91 0.40 6.29
C SER A 109 33.48 -1.02 6.50
N GLY A 110 32.92 -1.76 7.45
CA GLY A 110 33.39 -3.09 7.86
C GLY A 110 32.67 -4.25 7.18
N LEU A 111 33.07 -4.63 5.97
CA LEU A 111 32.72 -5.92 5.36
C LEU A 111 33.95 -6.52 4.66
N PHE A 112 34.23 -7.82 4.88
CA PHE A 112 35.33 -8.54 4.26
C PHE A 112 34.84 -9.89 3.73
N LEU A 113 35.22 -10.23 2.49
CA LEU A 113 35.21 -11.58 1.93
C LEU A 113 36.65 -12.06 1.84
N PHE A 114 36.92 -13.29 2.26
CA PHE A 114 38.25 -13.92 2.19
C PHE A 114 38.41 -14.65 0.86
N ASP A 115 39.55 -14.47 0.20
CA ASP A 115 40.05 -15.40 -0.81
C ASP A 115 41.57 -15.23 -1.02
N ASP A 116 42.30 -16.32 -1.32
CA ASP A 116 43.58 -16.33 -2.05
C ASP A 116 44.18 -17.76 -2.19
N PRO A 117 45.01 -18.09 -3.22
CA PRO A 117 45.07 -17.67 -4.62
C PRO A 117 44.86 -18.84 -5.63
N LEU A 118 44.45 -18.48 -6.85
CA LEU A 118 44.10 -19.32 -8.02
C LEU A 118 45.30 -19.87 -8.82
N PRO A 119 45.06 -20.77 -9.81
CA PRO A 119 45.38 -20.33 -11.18
C PRO A 119 44.34 -20.67 -12.28
N ALA A 120 44.09 -19.63 -13.10
CA ALA A 120 43.89 -19.63 -14.56
C ALA A 120 42.65 -20.30 -15.17
N THR A 121 41.49 -19.62 -15.09
CA THR A 121 40.87 -18.88 -16.21
C THR A 121 39.62 -18.19 -15.67
N ASP A 122 39.47 -16.92 -16.02
CA ASP A 122 38.30 -16.05 -15.79
C ASP A 122 38.38 -15.05 -14.60
N PRO A 123 38.75 -13.77 -14.88
CA PRO A 123 38.78 -12.68 -13.89
C PRO A 123 37.40 -12.18 -13.40
N ALA A 124 36.28 -12.80 -13.78
CA ALA A 124 34.96 -12.17 -13.71
C ALA A 124 34.15 -12.30 -12.39
N ARG A 125 34.71 -12.70 -11.23
CA ARG A 125 33.85 -13.02 -10.04
C ARG A 125 34.16 -12.37 -8.70
N PHE A 126 35.07 -11.41 -8.59
CA PHE A 126 35.28 -10.66 -7.34
C PHE A 126 34.76 -9.21 -7.46
N PHE A 127 33.57 -8.95 -6.95
CA PHE A 127 33.02 -7.60 -6.86
C PHE A 127 33.36 -6.99 -5.48
N ARG A 128 34.29 -6.04 -5.43
CA ARG A 128 34.47 -5.15 -4.27
C ARG A 128 33.50 -3.98 -4.41
N HIS A 129 32.42 -3.97 -3.62
CA HIS A 129 31.53 -2.81 -3.49
C HIS A 129 31.88 -2.03 -2.22
N PRO A 130 32.23 -0.73 -2.30
CA PRO A 130 32.25 0.18 -1.16
C PRO A 130 30.93 0.12 -0.38
N ALA A 131 30.93 0.19 0.96
CA ALA A 131 29.66 0.15 1.70
C ALA A 131 28.80 1.41 1.52
N GLU A 132 29.38 2.49 1.02
CA GLU A 132 28.64 3.69 0.57
C GLU A 132 27.76 3.40 -0.67
N ASP A 133 28.12 2.38 -1.44
CA ASP A 133 27.42 1.91 -2.63
C ASP A 133 26.34 0.85 -2.31
N LEU A 134 26.24 0.41 -1.05
CA LEU A 134 25.18 -0.50 -0.61
C LEU A 134 23.83 0.24 -0.45
N PRO A 135 22.71 -0.32 -0.93
CA PRO A 135 21.40 0.25 -0.69
C PRO A 135 21.11 0.29 0.81
N LYS A 136 20.64 1.44 1.30
CA LYS A 136 20.23 1.60 2.71
C LYS A 136 19.14 0.56 3.05
N HIS A 137 19.15 0.02 4.26
CA HIS A 137 18.18 -0.98 4.72
C HIS A 137 16.70 -0.61 4.38
N PRO A 138 16.21 0.63 4.61
CA PRO A 138 14.83 0.98 4.24
C PRO A 138 14.54 0.85 2.73
N LYS A 139 15.52 1.20 1.88
CA LYS A 139 15.41 1.10 0.42
C LYS A 139 15.37 -0.34 -0.07
N LEU A 140 16.13 -1.21 0.59
CA LEU A 140 16.15 -2.65 0.28
C LEU A 140 14.85 -3.32 0.74
N VAL A 141 14.35 -2.99 1.93
CA VAL A 141 13.04 -3.47 2.42
C VAL A 141 11.92 -3.02 1.50
N ALA A 142 11.91 -1.76 1.06
CA ALA A 142 10.89 -1.26 0.13
C ALA A 142 10.91 -2.02 -1.20
N ALA A 143 12.09 -2.21 -1.81
CA ALA A 143 12.22 -2.96 -3.07
C ALA A 143 11.83 -4.44 -2.92
N ALA A 144 12.19 -5.08 -1.80
CA ALA A 144 11.81 -6.47 -1.53
C ALA A 144 10.30 -6.62 -1.27
N ARG A 145 9.67 -5.71 -0.53
CA ARG A 145 8.21 -5.70 -0.34
C ARG A 145 7.48 -5.54 -1.66
N LEU A 146 7.98 -4.65 -2.51
CA LEU A 146 7.43 -4.42 -3.83
C LEU A 146 7.55 -5.66 -4.72
N ALA A 147 8.70 -6.33 -4.72
CA ALA A 147 8.88 -7.59 -5.44
C ALA A 147 7.90 -8.67 -4.95
N LEU A 148 7.82 -8.86 -3.63
CA LEU A 148 6.96 -9.86 -2.99
C LEU A 148 5.46 -9.58 -3.17
N GLY A 149 5.06 -8.31 -3.24
CA GLY A 149 3.67 -7.91 -3.49
C GLY A 149 3.27 -7.90 -4.97
N ASN A 150 4.20 -8.19 -5.88
CA ASN A 150 3.94 -8.22 -7.32
C ASN A 150 4.55 -9.48 -7.96
N PRO A 151 4.13 -10.69 -7.53
CA PRO A 151 4.80 -11.94 -7.92
C PRO A 151 4.68 -12.30 -9.40
N ALA A 152 3.73 -11.71 -10.13
CA ALA A 152 3.62 -11.87 -11.59
C ALA A 152 4.46 -10.87 -12.39
N ALA A 153 4.97 -9.81 -11.75
CA ALA A 153 5.71 -8.78 -12.45
C ALA A 153 7.15 -9.20 -12.67
N GLN A 154 7.68 -8.85 -13.83
CA GLN A 154 9.10 -9.02 -14.12
C GLN A 154 9.89 -7.97 -13.35
N LEU A 155 10.71 -8.41 -12.42
CA LEU A 155 11.65 -7.51 -11.77
C LEU A 155 12.67 -7.00 -12.80
N VAL A 156 12.92 -5.70 -12.81
CA VAL A 156 13.93 -5.04 -13.65
C VAL A 156 14.92 -4.27 -12.77
N PRO A 157 16.21 -4.19 -13.14
CA PRO A 157 16.87 -4.82 -14.30
C PRO A 157 16.85 -6.34 -14.26
N ASP A 158 16.93 -6.93 -15.45
CA ASP A 158 17.06 -8.38 -15.61
C ASP A 158 18.36 -8.81 -14.90
N ALA A 159 18.29 -9.86 -14.10
CA ALA A 159 19.43 -10.36 -13.36
C ALA A 159 20.56 -10.87 -14.29
N ASP A 160 20.19 -11.27 -15.51
CA ASP A 160 21.11 -11.81 -16.52
C ASP A 160 21.59 -10.75 -17.53
N ASP A 161 21.21 -9.48 -17.36
CA ASP A 161 21.65 -8.40 -18.26
C ASP A 161 23.18 -8.23 -18.18
N PRO A 162 23.93 -8.44 -19.27
CA PRO A 162 25.39 -8.38 -19.27
C PRO A 162 25.93 -6.96 -19.05
N ASP A 163 25.11 -5.94 -19.32
CA ASP A 163 25.45 -4.54 -19.14
C ASP A 163 25.04 -4.03 -17.74
N LEU A 164 24.47 -4.91 -16.91
CA LEU A 164 24.10 -4.60 -15.53
C LEU A 164 25.35 -4.50 -14.63
N GLY A 165 25.95 -3.31 -14.61
CA GLY A 165 27.10 -3.00 -13.79
C GLY A 165 26.76 -2.52 -12.36
N GLY A 166 27.76 -2.60 -11.48
CA GLY A 166 27.77 -1.86 -10.20
C GLY A 166 26.64 -2.20 -9.22
N ASP A 167 26.04 -1.16 -8.65
CA ASP A 167 25.12 -1.24 -7.51
C ASP A 167 23.74 -1.77 -7.88
N ALA A 168 23.34 -1.63 -9.15
CA ALA A 168 22.05 -2.11 -9.65
C ALA A 168 22.03 -3.64 -9.65
N ALA A 169 23.13 -4.26 -10.11
CA ALA A 169 23.34 -5.71 -10.07
C ALA A 169 23.29 -6.25 -8.62
N LEU A 170 23.96 -5.54 -7.70
CA LEU A 170 24.01 -5.93 -6.30
C LEU A 170 22.64 -5.81 -5.62
N ARG A 171 21.96 -4.68 -5.83
CA ARG A 171 20.61 -4.46 -5.29
C ARG A 171 19.63 -5.50 -5.81
N ARG A 172 19.72 -5.84 -7.10
CA ARG A 172 18.88 -6.87 -7.72
C ARG A 172 19.06 -8.23 -7.04
N ARG A 173 20.31 -8.70 -6.93
CA ARG A 173 20.63 -9.97 -6.24
C ARG A 173 20.17 -9.99 -4.79
N LEU A 174 20.32 -8.89 -4.06
CA LEU A 174 19.86 -8.80 -2.67
C LEU A 174 18.34 -8.90 -2.56
N VAL A 175 17.59 -8.28 -3.47
CA VAL A 175 16.13 -8.37 -3.50
C VAL A 175 15.69 -9.81 -3.80
N ASP A 176 16.28 -10.48 -4.78
CA ASP A 176 15.98 -11.89 -5.08
C ASP A 176 16.26 -12.78 -3.87
N THR A 177 17.42 -12.61 -3.22
CA THR A 177 17.81 -13.38 -2.02
C THR A 177 16.81 -13.17 -0.86
N ILE A 178 16.33 -11.94 -0.66
CA ILE A 178 15.34 -11.64 0.38
C ILE A 178 14.00 -12.29 0.03
N ALA A 179 13.57 -12.23 -1.23
CA ALA A 179 12.33 -12.85 -1.67
C ALA A 179 12.34 -14.36 -1.44
N ASP A 180 13.42 -15.04 -1.84
CA ASP A 180 13.62 -16.48 -1.63
C ASP A 180 13.61 -16.86 -0.14
N GLU A 181 14.24 -16.06 0.71
CA GLU A 181 14.29 -16.29 2.15
C GLU A 181 12.92 -16.09 2.82
N VAL A 182 12.15 -15.08 2.37
CA VAL A 182 10.77 -14.87 2.83
C VAL A 182 9.90 -16.07 2.45
N ASP A 183 9.99 -16.52 1.20
CA ASP A 183 9.28 -17.69 0.71
C ASP A 183 9.61 -18.96 1.51
N ARG A 184 10.90 -19.20 1.76
CA ARG A 184 11.37 -20.33 2.56
C ARG A 184 10.78 -20.30 3.97
N ARG A 185 10.77 -19.13 4.61
CA ARG A 185 10.20 -18.95 5.96
C ARG A 185 8.70 -19.16 5.97
N ARG A 186 7.96 -18.60 5.00
CA ARG A 186 6.51 -18.80 4.86
C ARG A 186 6.15 -20.28 4.69
N ARG A 187 6.94 -21.01 3.88
CA ARG A 187 6.77 -22.47 3.73
C ARG A 187 7.06 -23.22 5.04
N ALA A 188 8.11 -22.84 5.76
CA ALA A 188 8.46 -23.47 7.03
C ALA A 188 7.42 -23.22 8.14
N SER A 189 6.78 -22.05 8.16
CA SER A 189 5.67 -21.73 9.08
C SER A 189 4.32 -22.26 8.64
N GLY A 190 4.18 -22.74 7.39
CA GLY A 190 2.90 -23.15 6.81
C GLY A 190 1.94 -21.99 6.55
N SER A 191 2.44 -20.76 6.47
CA SER A 191 1.64 -19.55 6.20
C SER A 191 1.59 -19.23 4.71
N LEU A 192 0.45 -18.70 4.25
CA LEU A 192 0.22 -18.25 2.87
C LEU A 192 -0.30 -16.80 2.91
N SER A 193 0.21 -15.93 2.04
CA SER A 193 -0.46 -14.67 1.73
C SER A 193 -1.63 -14.90 0.77
N PHE A 194 -2.45 -13.87 0.53
CA PHE A 194 -3.48 -13.91 -0.51
C PHE A 194 -2.87 -14.11 -1.90
N ASP A 195 -1.77 -13.43 -2.21
CA ASP A 195 -1.05 -13.61 -3.49
C ASP A 195 -0.50 -15.03 -3.64
N ASP A 196 -0.01 -15.63 -2.54
CA ASP A 196 0.48 -17.02 -2.55
C ASP A 196 -0.62 -18.00 -3.00
N LEU A 197 -1.89 -17.75 -2.66
CA LEU A 197 -3.01 -18.59 -3.09
C LEU A 197 -3.17 -18.56 -4.61
N LEU A 198 -3.09 -17.38 -5.22
CA LEU A 198 -3.23 -17.19 -6.66
C LEU A 198 -2.03 -17.77 -7.41
N VAL A 199 -0.82 -17.39 -7.02
CA VAL A 199 0.42 -17.82 -7.70
C VAL A 199 0.59 -19.33 -7.64
N ARG A 200 0.32 -19.96 -6.50
CA ARG A 200 0.44 -21.43 -6.35
C ARG A 200 -0.65 -22.17 -7.11
N LEU A 201 -1.87 -21.63 -7.16
CA LEU A 201 -2.92 -22.21 -7.99
C LEU A 201 -2.54 -22.17 -9.46
N ARG A 202 -2.07 -21.01 -9.96
CA ARG A 202 -1.55 -20.89 -11.33
C ARG A 202 -0.45 -21.91 -11.61
N ALA A 203 0.57 -21.98 -10.74
CA ALA A 203 1.67 -22.94 -10.89
C ALA A 203 1.18 -24.41 -10.91
N ALA A 204 0.19 -24.76 -10.08
CA ALA A 204 -0.40 -26.10 -10.06
C ALA A 204 -1.22 -26.40 -11.33
N LEU A 205 -1.84 -25.39 -11.94
CA LEU A 205 -2.56 -25.52 -13.19
C LEU A 205 -1.62 -25.62 -14.40
N ASP A 206 -0.46 -24.95 -14.35
CA ASP A 206 0.56 -24.98 -15.40
C ASP A 206 1.53 -26.17 -15.27
N ASP A 207 1.44 -26.95 -14.19
CA ASP A 207 2.30 -28.12 -13.95
C ASP A 207 2.18 -29.14 -15.10
N PRO A 208 3.30 -29.54 -15.74
CA PRO A 208 3.26 -30.44 -16.89
C PRO A 208 2.65 -31.81 -16.61
N ASP A 209 2.78 -32.33 -15.38
CA ASP A 209 2.36 -33.67 -15.01
C ASP A 209 0.95 -33.69 -14.40
N ARG A 210 0.61 -32.68 -13.61
CA ARG A 210 -0.60 -32.63 -12.77
C ARG A 210 -1.62 -31.58 -13.23
N GLY A 211 -1.19 -30.60 -14.03
CA GLY A 211 -2.02 -29.47 -14.45
C GLY A 211 -3.28 -29.90 -15.18
N ALA A 212 -3.18 -30.85 -16.11
CA ALA A 212 -4.33 -31.36 -16.84
C ALA A 212 -5.40 -31.99 -15.91
N ALA A 213 -4.97 -32.77 -14.93
CA ALA A 213 -5.87 -33.37 -13.94
C ALA A 213 -6.51 -32.31 -13.04
N ALA A 214 -5.76 -31.27 -12.64
CA ALA A 214 -6.27 -30.15 -11.87
C ALA A 214 -7.31 -29.34 -12.65
N ARG A 215 -7.02 -28.97 -13.90
CA ARG A 215 -7.96 -28.30 -14.81
C ARG A 215 -9.23 -29.12 -15.00
N HIS A 216 -9.10 -30.43 -15.22
CA HIS A 216 -10.24 -31.34 -15.36
C HIS A 216 -11.11 -31.39 -14.10
N ALA A 217 -10.50 -31.48 -12.91
CA ALA A 217 -11.22 -31.49 -11.64
C ALA A 217 -12.03 -30.20 -11.43
N LEU A 218 -11.47 -29.04 -11.78
CA LEU A 218 -12.17 -27.75 -11.71
C LEU A 218 -13.32 -27.68 -12.73
N ARG A 219 -13.08 -28.06 -13.99
CA ARG A 219 -14.11 -28.11 -15.05
C ARG A 219 -15.25 -29.09 -14.77
N ARG A 220 -15.01 -30.13 -13.95
CA ARG A 220 -16.07 -31.04 -13.48
C ARG A 220 -16.97 -30.39 -12.43
N ARG A 221 -16.41 -29.53 -11.59
CA ARG A 221 -17.14 -28.84 -10.51
C ARG A 221 -17.85 -27.59 -11.03
N TYR A 222 -17.19 -26.82 -11.89
CA TYR A 222 -17.66 -25.56 -12.42
C TYR A 222 -17.79 -25.67 -13.93
N ARG A 223 -19.02 -25.62 -14.43
CA ARG A 223 -19.32 -25.67 -15.88
C ARG A 223 -19.32 -24.30 -16.52
N ILE A 224 -19.70 -23.29 -15.75
CA ILE A 224 -19.80 -21.89 -16.15
C ILE A 224 -19.07 -21.08 -15.09
N ALA A 225 -18.19 -20.18 -15.52
CA ALA A 225 -17.54 -19.18 -14.68
C ALA A 225 -18.07 -17.79 -15.10
N LEU A 226 -18.59 -17.04 -14.14
CA LEU A 226 -19.02 -15.65 -14.33
C LEU A 226 -18.10 -14.77 -13.50
N ILE A 227 -17.34 -13.92 -14.17
CA ILE A 227 -16.39 -13.00 -13.53
C ILE A 227 -16.97 -11.60 -13.70
N ASP A 228 -17.43 -11.02 -12.59
CA ASP A 228 -17.85 -9.63 -12.52
C ASP A 228 -16.65 -8.71 -12.21
N GLU A 229 -16.77 -7.42 -12.51
CA GLU A 229 -15.69 -6.42 -12.35
C GLU A 229 -14.36 -6.87 -13.00
N PHE A 230 -14.45 -7.53 -14.17
CA PHE A 230 -13.29 -8.15 -14.82
C PHE A 230 -12.15 -7.15 -15.13
N GLN A 231 -12.46 -5.87 -15.28
CA GLN A 231 -11.45 -4.81 -15.46
C GLN A 231 -10.53 -4.61 -14.23
N ASP A 232 -10.89 -5.13 -13.06
CA ASP A 232 -10.07 -5.10 -11.85
C ASP A 232 -9.24 -6.39 -11.67
N THR A 233 -9.24 -7.27 -12.68
CA THR A 233 -8.50 -8.54 -12.64
C THR A 233 -7.01 -8.31 -12.90
N ASP A 234 -6.16 -9.05 -12.21
CA ASP A 234 -4.71 -9.05 -12.46
C ASP A 234 -4.27 -10.16 -13.44
N PRO A 235 -3.05 -10.10 -14.02
CA PRO A 235 -2.58 -11.09 -14.99
C PRO A 235 -2.51 -12.54 -14.46
N VAL A 236 -2.32 -12.76 -13.15
CA VAL A 236 -2.33 -14.11 -12.53
C VAL A 236 -3.74 -14.66 -12.52
N GLN A 237 -4.71 -13.87 -12.08
CA GLN A 237 -6.11 -14.27 -12.08
C GLN A 237 -6.60 -14.59 -13.49
N TRP A 238 -6.27 -13.74 -14.48
CA TRP A 238 -6.59 -14.04 -15.87
C TRP A 238 -5.94 -15.32 -16.36
N ALA A 239 -4.65 -15.55 -16.09
CA ALA A 239 -3.98 -16.79 -16.46
C ALA A 239 -4.66 -18.03 -15.85
N ILE A 240 -5.19 -17.94 -14.62
CA ILE A 240 -5.98 -19.00 -13.99
C ILE A 240 -7.29 -19.23 -14.75
N PHE A 241 -8.05 -18.17 -15.03
CA PHE A 241 -9.33 -18.29 -15.74
C PHE A 241 -9.15 -18.82 -17.15
N ASP A 242 -8.15 -18.34 -17.89
CA ASP A 242 -7.82 -18.80 -19.23
C ASP A 242 -7.32 -20.26 -19.21
N ALA A 243 -6.47 -20.65 -18.25
CA ALA A 243 -6.06 -22.05 -18.13
C ALA A 243 -7.26 -22.98 -17.86
N VAL A 244 -8.16 -22.60 -16.95
CA VAL A 244 -9.27 -23.48 -16.54
C VAL A 244 -10.44 -23.42 -17.52
N PHE A 245 -10.78 -22.27 -18.09
CA PHE A 245 -12.02 -22.07 -18.86
C PHE A 245 -11.79 -21.50 -20.25
N GLY A 246 -10.58 -21.07 -20.58
CA GLY A 246 -10.22 -20.51 -21.88
C GLY A 246 -10.06 -21.55 -22.99
N ALA A 247 -9.92 -21.05 -24.22
CA ALA A 247 -9.92 -21.84 -25.45
C ALA A 247 -8.60 -22.61 -25.70
N ARG A 248 -7.56 -22.39 -24.88
CA ARG A 248 -6.21 -22.98 -25.02
C ARG A 248 -6.18 -24.51 -25.11
N ASP A 249 -7.19 -25.18 -24.56
CA ASP A 249 -7.28 -26.64 -24.46
C ASP A 249 -8.48 -27.21 -25.26
N ALA A 250 -8.99 -26.49 -26.27
CA ALA A 250 -10.11 -26.97 -27.09
C ALA A 250 -9.80 -28.25 -27.89
N ASP A 251 -8.53 -28.52 -28.15
CA ASP A 251 -8.06 -29.69 -28.90
C ASP A 251 -7.63 -30.86 -27.99
N SER A 252 -7.57 -30.67 -26.66
CA SER A 252 -7.24 -31.70 -25.66
C SER A 252 -8.50 -32.29 -25.00
N HIS A 253 -9.64 -32.21 -25.70
CA HIS A 253 -10.94 -32.67 -25.21
C HIS A 253 -11.00 -34.19 -24.99
N ASP A 254 -10.90 -34.58 -23.73
CA ASP A 254 -11.23 -35.90 -23.17
C ASP A 254 -12.76 -36.19 -23.20
N GLY A 255 -13.46 -35.75 -24.26
CA GLY A 255 -14.91 -35.97 -24.45
C GLY A 255 -15.85 -35.24 -23.48
N GLY A 256 -15.35 -34.32 -22.64
CA GLY A 256 -16.16 -33.51 -21.72
C GLY A 256 -16.78 -32.27 -22.36
N PRO A 257 -17.82 -31.67 -21.74
CA PRO A 257 -18.41 -30.43 -22.25
C PRO A 257 -17.42 -29.27 -22.14
N THR A 258 -17.33 -28.45 -23.20
CA THR A 258 -16.55 -27.21 -23.22
C THR A 258 -17.04 -26.27 -22.11
N PRO A 259 -16.15 -25.76 -21.25
CA PRO A 259 -16.54 -24.78 -20.24
C PRO A 259 -17.01 -23.46 -20.88
N THR A 260 -17.84 -22.71 -20.16
CA THR A 260 -18.24 -21.35 -20.55
C THR A 260 -17.61 -20.34 -19.59
N LEU A 261 -16.90 -19.35 -20.15
CA LEU A 261 -16.37 -18.21 -19.40
C LEU A 261 -17.13 -16.95 -19.83
N VAL A 262 -17.79 -16.28 -18.87
CA VAL A 262 -18.48 -15.01 -19.07
C VAL A 262 -17.76 -13.95 -18.26
N LEU A 263 -17.28 -12.92 -18.95
CA LEU A 263 -16.55 -11.80 -18.35
C LEU A 263 -17.44 -10.56 -18.46
N VAL A 264 -17.71 -9.92 -17.32
CA VAL A 264 -18.48 -8.70 -17.23
C VAL A 264 -17.57 -7.63 -16.64
N GLY A 265 -17.52 -6.47 -17.29
CA GLY A 265 -16.69 -5.37 -16.81
C GLY A 265 -16.81 -4.12 -17.68
N ASP A 266 -16.19 -3.05 -17.20
CA ASP A 266 -16.08 -1.78 -17.90
C ASP A 266 -14.65 -1.23 -17.79
N PRO A 267 -13.85 -1.22 -18.87
CA PRO A 267 -12.48 -0.74 -18.81
C PRO A 267 -12.38 0.76 -18.47
N LYS A 268 -13.47 1.54 -18.66
CA LYS A 268 -13.54 2.95 -18.23
C LYS A 268 -13.59 3.09 -16.69
N GLN A 269 -13.86 2.01 -15.96
CA GLN A 269 -13.96 1.96 -14.50
C GLN A 269 -12.79 1.20 -13.83
N ALA A 270 -11.70 0.94 -14.56
CA ALA A 270 -10.51 0.28 -14.04
C ALA A 270 -9.64 1.25 -13.20
N ILE A 271 -9.89 1.31 -11.88
CA ILE A 271 -9.24 2.27 -10.97
C ILE A 271 -8.37 1.60 -9.89
N TYR A 272 -8.27 0.27 -9.86
CA TYR A 272 -7.51 -0.48 -8.84
C TYR A 272 -6.08 -0.85 -9.26
N ALA A 273 -5.45 -0.08 -10.15
CA ALA A 273 -4.09 -0.35 -10.63
C ALA A 273 -3.05 -0.48 -9.50
N PHE A 274 -3.23 0.26 -8.41
CA PHE A 274 -2.38 0.18 -7.20
C PHE A 274 -2.47 -1.17 -6.47
N ARG A 275 -3.54 -1.96 -6.70
CA ARG A 275 -3.70 -3.34 -6.20
C ARG A 275 -3.24 -4.41 -7.20
N GLY A 276 -2.64 -3.99 -8.32
CA GLY A 276 -2.16 -4.89 -9.36
C GLY A 276 -3.19 -5.28 -10.42
N ALA A 277 -4.41 -4.74 -10.34
CA ALA A 277 -5.39 -4.84 -11.41
C ALA A 277 -4.84 -4.26 -12.73
N ASP A 278 -5.18 -4.91 -13.83
CA ASP A 278 -4.63 -4.58 -15.13
C ASP A 278 -5.70 -4.42 -16.21
N VAL A 279 -5.83 -3.19 -16.71
CA VAL A 279 -6.75 -2.88 -17.82
C VAL A 279 -6.26 -3.46 -19.15
N HIS A 280 -4.95 -3.71 -19.32
CA HIS A 280 -4.43 -4.35 -20.53
C HIS A 280 -4.83 -5.84 -20.58
N THR A 281 -4.81 -6.54 -19.46
CA THR A 281 -5.38 -7.89 -19.32
C THR A 281 -6.84 -7.94 -19.76
N TYR A 282 -7.65 -6.93 -19.38
CA TYR A 282 -9.02 -6.81 -19.88
C TYR A 282 -9.05 -6.69 -21.42
N LEU A 283 -8.23 -5.79 -21.98
CA LEU A 283 -8.19 -5.54 -23.43
C LEU A 283 -7.73 -6.77 -24.21
N ASP A 284 -6.72 -7.48 -23.71
CA ASP A 284 -6.19 -8.70 -24.32
C ASP A 284 -7.26 -9.79 -24.35
N ALA A 285 -7.99 -10.00 -23.26
CA ALA A 285 -9.09 -10.95 -23.20
C ALA A 285 -10.28 -10.57 -24.10
N ALA A 286 -10.67 -9.28 -24.09
CA ALA A 286 -11.78 -8.76 -24.88
C ALA A 286 -11.53 -8.87 -26.40
N HIS A 287 -10.28 -8.78 -26.84
CA HIS A 287 -9.89 -8.86 -28.25
C HIS A 287 -9.21 -10.18 -28.63
N ALA A 288 -9.20 -11.17 -27.72
CA ALA A 288 -8.63 -12.48 -28.00
C ALA A 288 -9.43 -13.20 -29.10
N PRO A 289 -8.77 -14.01 -29.95
CA PRO A 289 -9.46 -14.81 -30.96
C PRO A 289 -10.50 -15.75 -30.33
N GLY A 290 -11.75 -15.67 -30.80
CA GLY A 290 -12.85 -16.49 -30.30
C GLY A 290 -13.65 -15.88 -29.15
N THR A 291 -13.35 -14.64 -28.74
CA THR A 291 -14.17 -13.88 -27.77
C THR A 291 -15.34 -13.19 -28.47
N ASP A 292 -16.57 -13.43 -28.00
CA ASP A 292 -17.77 -12.71 -28.42
C ASP A 292 -17.99 -11.47 -27.54
N LEU A 293 -17.67 -10.27 -28.05
CA LEU A 293 -17.86 -9.02 -27.32
C LEU A 293 -19.31 -8.51 -27.43
N CYS A 294 -19.98 -8.36 -26.28
CA CYS A 294 -21.35 -7.83 -26.18
C CYS A 294 -21.37 -6.53 -25.37
N GLY A 295 -22.05 -5.49 -25.88
CA GLY A 295 -22.20 -4.22 -25.18
C GLY A 295 -23.59 -4.05 -24.56
N LEU A 296 -23.64 -3.49 -23.34
CA LEU A 296 -24.88 -3.02 -22.72
C LEU A 296 -25.04 -1.53 -23.00
N THR A 297 -26.01 -1.17 -23.83
CA THR A 297 -26.14 0.20 -24.36
C THR A 297 -27.13 1.07 -23.60
N THR A 298 -27.93 0.51 -22.67
CA THR A 298 -28.95 1.27 -21.93
C THR A 298 -28.55 1.46 -20.47
N ASN A 299 -28.50 2.70 -20.01
CA ASN A 299 -28.32 3.08 -18.61
C ASN A 299 -29.67 3.09 -17.87
N TRP A 300 -29.75 2.29 -16.81
CA TRP A 300 -30.95 2.15 -15.98
C TRP A 300 -30.90 2.94 -14.67
N ARG A 301 -29.80 3.65 -14.42
CA ARG A 301 -29.51 4.36 -13.17
C ARG A 301 -29.90 5.83 -13.28
N SER A 302 -29.27 6.55 -14.18
CA SER A 302 -29.25 8.01 -14.20
C SER A 302 -30.31 8.61 -15.13
N ASP A 303 -30.61 9.88 -14.89
CA ASP A 303 -31.53 10.68 -15.67
C ASP A 303 -31.06 10.93 -17.10
N ALA A 304 -32.00 11.06 -18.04
CA ALA A 304 -31.66 11.33 -19.45
C ALA A 304 -30.77 12.58 -19.64
N ALA A 305 -31.09 13.75 -19.05
CA ALA A 305 -30.19 14.91 -19.22
C ALA A 305 -28.94 14.86 -18.34
N TYR A 306 -28.89 13.99 -17.33
CA TYR A 306 -27.61 13.75 -16.67
C TYR A 306 -26.65 13.05 -17.64
N LEU A 307 -27.13 12.03 -18.36
CA LEU A 307 -26.36 11.37 -19.41
C LEU A 307 -25.98 12.31 -20.55
N THR A 308 -26.90 13.19 -21.00
CA THR A 308 -26.58 14.21 -22.02
C THR A 308 -25.47 15.16 -21.55
N ALA A 309 -25.51 15.63 -20.30
CA ALA A 309 -24.45 16.50 -19.77
C ALA A 309 -23.10 15.76 -19.68
N LEU A 310 -23.10 14.49 -19.28
CA LEU A 310 -21.90 13.65 -19.28
C LEU A 310 -21.36 13.43 -20.69
N GLU A 311 -22.23 13.21 -21.67
CA GLU A 311 -21.85 13.05 -23.07
C GLU A 311 -21.21 14.32 -23.62
N LEU A 312 -21.80 15.51 -23.41
CA LEU A 312 -21.19 16.79 -23.83
C LEU A 312 -19.79 16.99 -23.22
N LEU A 313 -19.63 16.55 -21.97
CA LEU A 313 -18.35 16.63 -21.27
C LEU A 313 -17.34 15.61 -21.79
N LEU A 314 -17.73 14.37 -22.08
CA LEU A 314 -16.82 13.24 -22.33
C LEU A 314 -16.74 12.75 -23.78
N GLU A 315 -17.56 13.29 -24.68
CA GLU A 315 -17.52 12.95 -26.11
C GLU A 315 -16.12 13.20 -26.69
N GLY A 316 -15.56 12.17 -27.33
CA GLY A 316 -14.20 12.20 -27.90
C GLY A 316 -13.08 11.88 -26.92
N THR A 317 -13.38 11.57 -25.65
CA THR A 317 -12.36 11.17 -24.66
C THR A 317 -11.94 9.71 -24.83
N THR A 318 -10.66 9.45 -24.57
CA THR A 318 -10.09 8.12 -24.35
C THR A 318 -9.54 8.02 -22.93
N PHE A 319 -9.55 6.83 -22.35
CA PHE A 319 -9.22 6.60 -20.95
C PHE A 319 -7.88 5.86 -20.81
N GLY A 320 -6.82 6.43 -21.41
CA GLY A 320 -5.45 5.92 -21.35
C GLY A 320 -5.03 5.01 -22.52
N ASP A 321 -5.99 4.45 -23.25
CA ASP A 321 -5.78 3.64 -24.46
C ASP A 321 -6.89 3.99 -25.46
N GLU A 322 -6.58 4.05 -26.75
CA GLU A 322 -7.55 4.38 -27.81
C GLU A 322 -8.72 3.38 -27.87
N ARG A 323 -8.49 2.13 -27.44
CA ARG A 323 -9.52 1.08 -27.35
C ARG A 323 -10.48 1.31 -26.18
N ILE A 324 -10.14 2.19 -25.24
CA ILE A 324 -10.99 2.58 -24.12
C ILE A 324 -11.54 3.97 -24.39
N ALA A 325 -12.49 4.06 -25.32
CA ALA A 325 -13.16 5.32 -25.69
C ALA A 325 -14.45 5.53 -24.88
N PHE A 326 -14.89 6.79 -24.78
CA PHE A 326 -16.25 7.08 -24.36
C PHE A 326 -17.25 6.61 -25.43
N HIS A 327 -18.32 5.94 -25.00
CA HIS A 327 -19.39 5.47 -25.87
C HIS A 327 -20.72 6.02 -25.38
N HIS A 328 -21.54 6.46 -26.33
CA HIS A 328 -22.91 6.84 -26.09
C HIS A 328 -23.71 5.67 -25.48
N VAL A 329 -24.61 6.00 -24.54
CA VAL A 329 -25.55 5.06 -23.95
C VAL A 329 -26.94 5.68 -23.92
N ASP A 330 -27.95 4.88 -24.24
CA ASP A 330 -29.35 5.24 -24.11
C ASP A 330 -29.76 5.34 -22.63
N HIS A 331 -30.86 6.02 -22.35
CA HIS A 331 -31.50 6.00 -21.03
C HIS A 331 -32.68 5.02 -21.00
N ALA A 332 -32.96 4.45 -19.85
CA ALA A 332 -34.21 3.74 -19.63
C ALA A 332 -35.41 4.71 -19.70
N GLU A 333 -36.53 4.28 -20.28
CA GLU A 333 -37.74 5.11 -20.48
C GLU A 333 -38.25 5.74 -19.17
N ARG A 334 -38.16 5.01 -18.06
CA ARG A 334 -38.52 5.50 -16.71
C ARG A 334 -37.68 6.70 -16.21
N ASN A 335 -36.52 6.94 -16.81
CA ASN A 335 -35.59 8.02 -16.45
C ASN A 335 -35.62 9.19 -17.46
N ALA A 336 -36.54 9.16 -18.43
CA ALA A 336 -36.60 10.18 -19.49
C ALA A 336 -36.87 11.58 -18.94
N ALA A 337 -37.77 11.69 -17.96
CA ALA A 337 -38.24 12.96 -17.41
C ALA A 337 -37.93 13.16 -15.92
N THR A 338 -37.20 12.25 -15.27
CA THR A 338 -36.81 12.39 -13.86
C THR A 338 -35.75 13.49 -13.72
N ARG A 339 -35.93 14.38 -12.74
CA ARG A 339 -34.98 15.44 -12.33
C ARG A 339 -35.20 15.80 -10.87
N ILE A 340 -34.13 16.25 -10.21
CA ILE A 340 -34.27 17.05 -8.99
C ILE A 340 -34.79 18.43 -9.38
N VAL A 341 -35.72 18.95 -8.59
CA VAL A 341 -36.27 20.30 -8.73
C VAL A 341 -36.01 21.13 -7.49
N ASP A 342 -36.01 22.45 -7.62
CA ASP A 342 -35.96 23.40 -6.52
C ASP A 342 -37.34 23.56 -5.83
N GLY A 343 -37.45 24.46 -4.85
CA GLY A 343 -38.71 24.71 -4.13
C GLY A 343 -39.80 25.34 -4.99
N ASN A 344 -39.47 25.87 -6.17
CA ASN A 344 -40.40 26.43 -7.15
C ASN A 344 -40.86 25.38 -8.18
N GLY A 345 -40.22 24.20 -8.21
CA GLY A 345 -40.46 23.15 -9.19
C GLY A 345 -39.62 23.28 -10.45
N ASP A 346 -38.65 24.19 -10.47
CA ASP A 346 -37.72 24.35 -11.59
C ASP A 346 -36.61 23.28 -11.51
N PRO A 347 -36.25 22.61 -12.62
CA PRO A 347 -35.19 21.61 -12.61
C PRO A 347 -33.84 22.20 -12.21
N LEU A 348 -33.13 21.53 -11.30
CA LEU A 348 -31.74 21.87 -11.01
C LEU A 348 -30.83 21.49 -12.20
N PRO A 349 -29.67 22.17 -12.37
CA PRO A 349 -28.65 21.76 -13.32
C PRO A 349 -28.24 20.31 -13.08
N THR A 350 -27.99 19.52 -14.13
CA THR A 350 -27.59 18.11 -13.96
C THR A 350 -26.11 17.97 -13.58
N LEU A 351 -25.25 18.82 -14.14
CA LEU A 351 -23.83 18.92 -13.81
C LEU A 351 -23.47 20.38 -13.49
N ALA A 352 -23.07 20.67 -12.26
CA ALA A 352 -22.63 21.99 -11.84
C ALA A 352 -21.10 22.06 -11.74
N LEU A 353 -20.46 22.93 -12.54
CA LEU A 353 -19.05 23.25 -12.41
C LEU A 353 -18.88 24.53 -11.59
N ARG A 354 -18.11 24.45 -10.50
CA ARG A 354 -17.87 25.55 -9.57
C ARG A 354 -16.40 25.94 -9.61
N LEU A 355 -16.13 27.17 -10.02
CA LEU A 355 -14.77 27.68 -10.21
C LEU A 355 -14.36 28.53 -9.01
N ALA A 356 -13.25 28.17 -8.36
CA ALA A 356 -12.61 29.04 -7.37
C ALA A 356 -11.79 30.11 -8.11
N ALA A 357 -12.44 31.22 -8.47
CA ALA A 357 -11.82 32.37 -9.12
C ALA A 357 -11.49 33.47 -8.10
N GLY A 358 -10.28 34.04 -8.16
CA GLY A 358 -9.89 35.21 -7.36
C GLY A 358 -8.38 35.41 -7.23
N ASP A 359 -7.96 36.65 -6.91
CA ASP A 359 -6.58 37.00 -6.56
C ASP A 359 -6.22 36.38 -5.21
N ILE A 360 -5.77 35.13 -5.22
CA ILE A 360 -5.29 34.49 -3.99
C ILE A 360 -3.97 35.19 -3.58
N ASP A 361 -4.05 36.01 -2.52
CA ASP A 361 -3.03 36.99 -2.16
C ASP A 361 -1.70 36.34 -1.74
N ARG A 362 -0.62 36.62 -2.48
CA ARG A 362 0.68 35.94 -2.39
C ARG A 362 1.57 36.52 -1.28
N HIS A 363 1.16 36.43 -0.02
CA HIS A 363 1.92 37.03 1.10
C HIS A 363 3.01 36.12 1.72
N SER A 364 3.34 34.97 1.13
CA SER A 364 4.29 33.99 1.69
C SER A 364 5.57 33.83 0.87
N ARG A 365 6.73 33.74 1.56
CA ARG A 365 8.03 33.31 0.98
C ARG A 365 8.00 31.88 0.41
N ARG A 366 6.93 31.12 0.65
CA ARG A 366 6.59 29.85 -0.02
C ARG A 366 5.26 30.01 -0.76
N PRO A 367 5.26 30.63 -1.96
CA PRO A 367 4.03 31.10 -2.58
C PRO A 367 3.09 29.99 -3.07
N LYS A 368 3.55 28.81 -3.47
CA LYS A 368 2.65 27.80 -4.09
C LYS A 368 1.78 27.00 -3.10
N ILE A 369 2.33 26.65 -1.93
CA ILE A 369 1.65 25.78 -0.96
C ILE A 369 0.49 26.51 -0.29
N VAL A 370 0.72 27.77 0.12
CA VAL A 370 -0.29 28.59 0.80
C VAL A 370 -1.52 28.85 -0.09
N LEU A 371 -1.33 29.01 -1.40
CA LEU A 371 -2.45 29.20 -2.34
C LEU A 371 -3.28 27.92 -2.50
N THR A 372 -2.63 26.75 -2.41
CA THR A 372 -3.31 25.45 -2.52
C THR A 372 -4.20 25.19 -1.29
N GLU A 373 -3.70 25.48 -0.08
CA GLU A 373 -4.49 25.38 1.15
C GLU A 373 -5.66 26.38 1.15
N ALA A 374 -5.43 27.64 0.79
CA ALA A 374 -6.48 28.65 0.73
C ALA A 374 -7.59 28.31 -0.30
N ALA A 375 -7.20 27.80 -1.48
CA ALA A 375 -8.16 27.34 -2.47
C ALA A 375 -8.97 26.14 -1.97
N ARG A 376 -8.31 25.20 -1.28
CA ARG A 376 -8.97 24.02 -0.69
C ARG A 376 -9.97 24.42 0.40
N ASP A 377 -9.59 25.33 1.29
CA ASP A 377 -10.50 25.86 2.33
C ASP A 377 -11.72 26.57 1.70
N ALA A 378 -11.51 27.35 0.63
CA ALA A 378 -12.58 28.01 -0.09
C ALA A 378 -13.52 26.99 -0.77
N VAL A 379 -12.97 25.96 -1.41
CA VAL A 379 -13.74 24.85 -2.01
C VAL A 379 -14.54 24.11 -0.95
N HIS A 380 -13.95 23.76 0.20
CA HIS A 380 -14.67 23.07 1.28
C HIS A 380 -15.76 23.94 1.89
N HIS A 381 -15.53 25.24 2.02
CA HIS A 381 -16.55 26.17 2.51
C HIS A 381 -17.73 26.29 1.53
N ASP A 382 -17.44 26.51 0.25
CA ASP A 382 -18.46 26.61 -0.79
C ASP A 382 -19.22 25.29 -0.98
N LEU A 383 -18.54 24.14 -0.92
CA LEU A 383 -19.17 22.81 -0.88
C LEU A 383 -20.17 22.70 0.28
N ALA A 384 -19.78 23.10 1.48
CA ALA A 384 -20.63 22.98 2.66
C ALA A 384 -21.87 23.87 2.54
N VAL A 385 -21.69 25.11 2.07
CA VAL A 385 -22.80 26.03 1.76
C VAL A 385 -23.70 25.46 0.67
N TYR A 386 -23.13 24.94 -0.42
CA TYR A 386 -23.88 24.36 -1.53
C TYR A 386 -24.74 23.18 -1.09
N ILE A 387 -24.18 22.26 -0.30
CA ILE A 387 -24.94 21.11 0.23
C ILE A 387 -26.05 21.56 1.18
N ARG A 388 -25.79 22.55 2.05
CA ARG A 388 -26.84 23.12 2.91
C ARG A 388 -27.99 23.67 2.08
N ASP A 389 -27.69 24.48 1.06
CA ASP A 389 -28.71 25.11 0.23
C ASP A 389 -29.51 24.05 -0.57
N LEU A 390 -28.86 22.99 -1.05
CA LEU A 390 -29.55 21.85 -1.66
C LEU A 390 -30.49 21.14 -0.67
N LEU A 391 -30.07 20.92 0.58
CA LEU A 391 -30.90 20.27 1.60
C LEU A 391 -32.09 21.13 2.04
N GLU A 392 -32.00 22.46 1.88
CA GLU A 392 -33.08 23.39 2.22
C GLU A 392 -34.17 23.43 1.13
N ASP A 393 -33.80 23.34 -0.15
CA ASP A 393 -34.70 23.67 -1.25
C ASP A 393 -34.93 22.55 -2.27
N ALA A 394 -34.06 21.53 -2.36
CA ALA A 394 -34.13 20.52 -3.40
C ALA A 394 -35.11 19.38 -3.10
N TRP A 395 -35.83 18.94 -4.14
CA TRP A 395 -36.79 17.84 -4.09
C TRP A 395 -36.44 16.74 -5.08
N LEU A 396 -36.40 15.50 -4.58
CA LEU A 396 -36.22 14.30 -5.37
C LEU A 396 -37.54 13.85 -6.00
N PRO A 397 -37.51 13.38 -7.26
CA PRO A 397 -38.69 12.78 -7.89
C PRO A 397 -39.00 11.41 -7.25
N GLY A 398 -40.24 10.94 -7.42
CA GLY A 398 -40.61 9.57 -7.07
C GLY A 398 -39.75 8.54 -7.83
N ARG A 399 -39.40 7.42 -7.19
CA ARG A 399 -38.64 6.34 -7.86
C ARG A 399 -39.52 5.51 -8.79
N THR A 400 -40.82 5.48 -8.53
CA THR A 400 -41.86 4.85 -9.33
C THR A 400 -43.01 5.85 -9.56
N ASP A 401 -43.90 5.56 -10.51
CA ASP A 401 -45.06 6.42 -10.79
C ASP A 401 -46.00 6.59 -9.58
N ASP A 402 -45.94 5.65 -8.62
CA ASP A 402 -46.71 5.68 -7.38
C ASP A 402 -46.01 6.46 -6.26
N ASP A 403 -44.71 6.71 -6.38
CA ASP A 403 -43.93 7.44 -5.38
C ASP A 403 -44.12 8.94 -5.51
N ARG A 404 -44.34 9.60 -4.37
CA ARG A 404 -44.45 11.06 -4.34
C ARG A 404 -43.05 11.69 -4.27
N PRO A 405 -42.87 12.88 -4.88
CA PRO A 405 -41.68 13.67 -4.64
C PRO A 405 -41.45 13.91 -3.15
N ARG A 406 -40.19 13.93 -2.74
CA ARG A 406 -39.78 14.14 -1.34
C ARG A 406 -38.62 15.12 -1.25
N PRO A 407 -38.45 15.84 -0.13
CA PRO A 407 -37.26 16.66 0.06
C PRO A 407 -36.00 15.79 0.05
N LEU A 408 -34.91 16.38 -0.44
CA LEU A 408 -33.56 15.81 -0.38
C LEU A 408 -33.14 15.63 1.08
N GLN A 409 -32.53 14.50 1.41
CA GLN A 409 -32.03 14.20 2.75
C GLN A 409 -30.50 14.06 2.74
N PRO A 410 -29.82 14.24 3.90
CA PRO A 410 -28.37 14.15 3.96
C PRO A 410 -27.80 12.83 3.41
N ASP A 411 -28.46 11.71 3.65
CA ASP A 411 -28.08 10.37 3.20
C ASP A 411 -28.24 10.13 1.69
N ASP A 412 -28.91 11.04 0.96
CA ASP A 412 -28.99 11.03 -0.50
C ASP A 412 -27.73 11.60 -1.18
N ILE A 413 -26.86 12.26 -0.40
CA ILE A 413 -25.69 13.02 -0.87
C ILE A 413 -24.41 12.27 -0.51
N ALA A 414 -23.60 11.98 -1.53
CA ALA A 414 -22.22 11.54 -1.35
C ALA A 414 -21.22 12.64 -1.69
N VAL A 415 -20.18 12.77 -0.87
CA VAL A 415 -19.03 13.63 -1.16
C VAL A 415 -17.81 12.76 -1.46
N LEU A 416 -17.30 12.86 -2.69
CA LEU A 416 -16.17 12.09 -3.17
C LEU A 416 -14.87 12.89 -3.02
N VAL A 417 -14.03 12.48 -2.07
CA VAL A 417 -12.74 13.09 -1.79
C VAL A 417 -11.60 12.31 -2.45
N ALA A 418 -10.46 12.98 -2.70
CA ALA A 418 -9.32 12.32 -3.34
C ALA A 418 -8.61 11.34 -2.40
N THR A 419 -8.53 11.65 -1.11
CA THR A 419 -7.80 10.87 -0.10
C THR A 419 -8.60 10.73 1.19
N GLY A 420 -8.33 9.68 1.98
CA GLY A 420 -8.95 9.52 3.29
C GLY A 420 -8.62 10.65 4.27
N ALA A 421 -7.43 11.26 4.13
CA ALA A 421 -7.00 12.39 4.95
C ALA A 421 -7.82 13.68 4.72
N GLU A 422 -8.43 13.83 3.54
CA GLU A 422 -9.28 14.98 3.23
C GLU A 422 -10.67 14.90 3.84
N GLY A 423 -11.17 13.68 4.07
CA GLY A 423 -12.51 13.46 4.60
C GLY A 423 -12.81 14.20 5.92
N PRO A 424 -11.92 14.17 6.92
CA PRO A 424 -12.10 14.92 8.16
C PRO A 424 -12.22 16.45 7.98
N GLU A 425 -11.51 17.03 7.01
CA GLU A 425 -11.57 18.47 6.73
C GLU A 425 -12.92 18.86 6.13
N VAL A 426 -13.39 18.07 5.16
CA VAL A 426 -14.72 18.21 4.54
C VAL A 426 -15.83 18.02 5.59
N ARG A 427 -15.70 16.99 6.45
CA ARG A 427 -16.64 16.76 7.56
C ARG A 427 -16.73 17.98 8.46
N ALA A 428 -15.58 18.52 8.88
CA ALA A 428 -15.54 19.72 9.73
C ALA A 428 -16.17 20.95 9.03
N ALA A 429 -16.08 21.06 7.69
CA ALA A 429 -16.72 22.13 6.95
C ALA A 429 -18.25 21.99 6.92
N LEU A 430 -18.77 20.78 6.72
CA LEU A 430 -20.20 20.47 6.78
C LEU A 430 -20.79 20.69 8.18
N GLU A 431 -20.08 20.23 9.22
CA GLU A 431 -20.48 20.42 10.61
C GLU A 431 -20.58 21.91 10.99
N ARG A 432 -19.69 22.76 10.46
CA ARG A 432 -19.70 24.22 10.68
C ARG A 432 -20.96 24.91 10.17
N VAL A 433 -21.61 24.35 9.15
CA VAL A 433 -22.88 24.87 8.61
C VAL A 433 -24.10 24.07 9.09
N GLY A 434 -23.91 23.15 10.05
CA GLY A 434 -24.99 22.36 10.65
C GLY A 434 -25.42 21.14 9.82
N VAL A 435 -24.66 20.74 8.81
CA VAL A 435 -24.96 19.55 8.00
C VAL A 435 -24.31 18.32 8.63
N PRO A 436 -25.08 17.27 9.00
CA PRO A 436 -24.53 16.03 9.54
C PRO A 436 -23.77 15.27 8.45
N ALA A 437 -22.56 14.84 8.74
CA ALA A 437 -21.70 14.12 7.79
C ALA A 437 -20.91 13.00 8.47
N VAL A 438 -20.75 11.88 7.77
CA VAL A 438 -20.04 10.69 8.24
C VAL A 438 -19.07 10.19 7.18
N MET A 439 -18.01 9.51 7.59
CA MET A 439 -17.13 8.78 6.68
C MET A 439 -17.77 7.43 6.36
N ALA A 440 -17.96 7.08 5.09
CA ALA A 440 -18.61 5.81 4.70
C ALA A 440 -17.78 4.58 5.11
N ARG A 441 -16.45 4.72 5.13
CA ARG A 441 -15.54 3.86 5.89
C ARG A 441 -15.21 4.59 7.18
N GLY A 442 -15.51 4.02 8.34
CA GLY A 442 -15.09 4.61 9.61
C GLY A 442 -13.57 4.71 9.70
N ASP A 443 -13.07 5.73 10.42
CA ASP A 443 -11.64 5.88 10.71
C ASP A 443 -11.08 4.55 11.23
N ASN A 444 -9.82 4.21 10.91
CA ASN A 444 -9.21 2.99 11.43
C ASN A 444 -9.28 2.98 12.97
N VAL A 445 -9.88 1.95 13.57
CA VAL A 445 -9.99 1.82 15.02
C VAL A 445 -8.61 1.73 15.68
N LEU A 446 -7.58 1.28 14.94
CA LEU A 446 -6.19 1.19 15.38
C LEU A 446 -5.49 2.55 15.48
N THR A 447 -6.08 3.63 14.95
CA THR A 447 -5.62 5.01 15.17
C THR A 447 -6.46 5.75 16.23
N SER A 448 -7.42 5.05 16.86
CA SER A 448 -8.30 5.64 17.87
C SER A 448 -7.61 5.92 19.22
N ALA A 449 -8.29 6.70 20.06
CA ALA A 449 -7.92 6.85 21.45
C ALA A 449 -7.88 5.49 22.18
N ALA A 450 -8.78 4.57 21.85
CA ALA A 450 -8.81 3.22 22.42
C ALA A 450 -7.57 2.41 22.02
N ALA A 451 -7.12 2.51 20.77
CA ALA A 451 -5.89 1.86 20.31
C ALA A 451 -4.65 2.40 21.04
N THR A 452 -4.61 3.69 21.33
CA THR A 452 -3.56 4.27 22.18
C THR A 452 -3.56 3.64 23.58
N GLN A 453 -4.74 3.41 24.18
CA GLN A 453 -4.83 2.72 25.47
C GLN A 453 -4.37 1.27 25.40
N TRP A 454 -4.72 0.55 24.34
CA TRP A 454 -4.26 -0.82 24.09
C TRP A 454 -2.75 -0.88 23.96
N HIS A 455 -2.14 0.05 23.22
CA HIS A 455 -0.70 0.15 23.10
C HIS A 455 -0.01 0.35 24.46
N LEU A 456 -0.56 1.22 25.32
CA LEU A 456 -0.06 1.43 26.69
C LEU A 456 -0.11 0.15 27.53
N LEU A 457 -1.26 -0.55 27.50
CA LEU A 457 -1.44 -1.80 28.22
C LEU A 457 -0.49 -2.90 27.71
N LEU A 458 -0.49 -3.17 26.41
CA LEU A 458 0.35 -4.21 25.81
C LEU A 458 1.84 -3.92 25.99
N SER A 459 2.24 -2.64 25.89
CA SER A 459 3.60 -2.21 26.20
C SER A 459 4.00 -2.56 27.63
N ALA A 460 3.13 -2.29 28.61
CA ALA A 460 3.38 -2.62 30.01
C ALA A 460 3.40 -4.12 30.27
N LEU A 461 2.47 -4.89 29.69
CA LEU A 461 2.43 -6.35 29.83
C LEU A 461 3.63 -7.05 29.17
N ALA A 462 4.19 -6.49 28.09
CA ALA A 462 5.39 -7.02 27.46
C ALA A 462 6.65 -6.89 28.32
N ARG A 463 6.69 -5.89 29.23
CA ARG A 463 7.78 -5.68 30.18
C ARG A 463 7.23 -5.20 31.54
N PRO A 464 6.62 -6.09 32.34
CA PRO A 464 5.91 -5.70 33.57
C PRO A 464 6.80 -5.07 34.65
N ALA A 465 8.11 -5.31 34.62
CA ALA A 465 9.07 -4.75 35.56
C ALA A 465 9.63 -3.35 35.15
N ASP A 466 9.21 -2.81 33.99
CA ASP A 466 9.66 -1.50 33.52
C ASP A 466 8.81 -0.38 34.15
N VAL A 467 9.43 0.36 35.07
CA VAL A 467 8.79 1.46 35.82
C VAL A 467 8.16 2.51 34.90
N ARG A 468 8.78 2.82 33.76
CA ARG A 468 8.25 3.84 32.84
C ARG A 468 6.96 3.38 32.21
N ARG A 469 6.89 2.11 31.80
CA ARG A 469 5.71 1.50 31.18
C ARG A 469 4.59 1.30 32.20
N ALA A 470 4.93 0.89 33.42
CA ALA A 470 3.98 0.78 34.53
C ALA A 470 3.32 2.13 34.84
N ARG A 471 4.11 3.22 34.96
CA ARG A 471 3.57 4.57 35.16
C ARG A 471 2.71 5.06 33.99
N ALA A 472 3.08 4.71 32.75
CA ALA A 472 2.33 5.10 31.56
C ALA A 472 0.95 4.39 31.51
N VAL A 473 0.88 3.10 31.83
CA VAL A 473 -0.40 2.37 31.88
C VAL A 473 -1.24 2.74 33.11
N ALA A 474 -0.64 3.21 34.19
CA ALA A 474 -1.36 3.61 35.40
C ALA A 474 -2.46 4.65 35.13
N VAL A 475 -2.18 5.63 34.27
CA VAL A 475 -3.13 6.69 33.89
C VAL A 475 -3.99 6.34 32.66
N SER A 476 -3.87 5.10 32.15
CA SER A 476 -4.69 4.62 31.03
C SER A 476 -6.12 4.31 31.46
N TRP A 477 -7.03 4.11 30.50
CA TRP A 477 -8.41 3.69 30.78
C TRP A 477 -8.48 2.35 31.54
N PHE A 478 -7.50 1.46 31.33
CA PHE A 478 -7.49 0.13 31.91
C PHE A 478 -7.13 0.12 33.39
N VAL A 479 -6.31 1.06 33.89
CA VAL A 479 -5.94 1.15 35.33
C VAL A 479 -6.67 2.31 36.00
N GLY A 480 -6.62 3.50 35.39
CA GLY A 480 -7.48 4.62 35.74
C GLY A 480 -7.00 5.51 36.88
N TRP A 481 -5.71 5.52 37.21
CA TRP A 481 -5.15 6.51 38.14
C TRP A 481 -5.26 7.91 37.55
N THR A 482 -5.50 8.88 38.40
CA THR A 482 -5.40 10.30 38.10
C THR A 482 -3.94 10.76 38.08
N GLY A 483 -3.67 11.92 37.49
CA GLY A 483 -2.34 12.53 37.53
C GLY A 483 -1.85 12.78 38.97
N ASP A 484 -2.77 13.15 39.87
CA ASP A 484 -2.47 13.39 41.28
C ASP A 484 -2.15 12.08 42.02
N GLU A 485 -2.89 11.00 41.76
CA GLU A 485 -2.59 9.67 42.31
C GLU A 485 -1.25 9.14 41.82
N LEU A 486 -0.93 9.32 40.53
CA LEU A 486 0.38 8.94 39.99
C LEU A 486 1.51 9.77 40.60
N ALA A 487 1.30 11.07 40.84
CA ALA A 487 2.29 11.95 41.45
C ALA A 487 2.52 11.64 42.94
N ALA A 488 1.48 11.16 43.63
CA ALA A 488 1.52 10.77 45.03
C ALA A 488 1.93 9.30 45.26
N ALA A 489 2.02 8.49 44.20
CA ALA A 489 2.33 7.07 44.29
C ALA A 489 3.73 6.83 44.87
N ASP A 490 3.78 6.07 45.97
CA ASP A 490 5.00 5.60 46.60
C ASP A 490 5.51 4.32 45.95
N ASP A 491 6.68 3.84 46.42
CA ASP A 491 7.31 2.63 45.86
C ASP A 491 6.44 1.38 46.05
N ASP A 492 5.64 1.32 47.13
CA ASP A 492 4.74 0.21 47.42
C ASP A 492 3.56 0.19 46.42
N ALA A 493 2.94 1.33 46.14
CA ALA A 493 1.88 1.44 45.12
C ALA A 493 2.37 1.05 43.72
N ILE A 494 3.60 1.42 43.36
CA ILE A 494 4.22 1.01 42.09
C ILE A 494 4.56 -0.49 42.08
N ALA A 495 5.00 -1.05 43.20
CA ALA A 495 5.25 -2.48 43.33
C ALA A 495 3.96 -3.31 43.17
N ASP A 496 2.85 -2.85 43.76
CA ASP A 496 1.53 -3.47 43.61
C ASP A 496 1.02 -3.42 42.16
N LEU A 497 1.29 -2.31 41.47
CA LEU A 497 1.01 -2.19 40.04
C LEU A 497 1.85 -3.17 39.22
N HIS A 498 3.16 -3.30 39.48
CA HIS A 498 3.99 -4.31 38.82
C HIS A 498 3.48 -5.73 39.07
N ALA A 499 3.08 -6.07 40.30
CA ALA A 499 2.52 -7.37 40.63
C ALA A 499 1.22 -7.64 39.85
N THR A 500 0.39 -6.62 39.69
CA THR A 500 -0.84 -6.69 38.88
C THR A 500 -0.52 -6.89 37.40
N LEU A 501 0.45 -6.16 36.85
CA LEU A 501 0.88 -6.31 35.44
C LEU A 501 1.48 -7.69 35.17
N HIS A 502 2.27 -8.25 36.11
CA HIS A 502 2.76 -9.62 36.02
C HIS A 502 1.61 -10.63 35.98
N ARG A 503 0.63 -10.48 36.88
CA ARG A 503 -0.56 -11.36 36.90
C ARG A 503 -1.35 -11.27 35.60
N TRP A 504 -1.57 -10.08 35.06
CA TRP A 504 -2.28 -9.90 33.78
C TRP A 504 -1.49 -10.47 32.60
N ALA A 505 -0.17 -10.33 32.58
CA ALA A 505 0.69 -10.95 31.57
C ALA A 505 0.59 -12.49 31.60
N ASP A 506 0.55 -13.08 32.81
CA ASP A 506 0.36 -14.53 32.98
C ASP A 506 -1.03 -14.99 32.54
N VAL A 507 -2.09 -14.22 32.83
CA VAL A 507 -3.45 -14.50 32.35
C VAL A 507 -3.48 -14.48 30.83
N LEU A 508 -2.87 -13.46 30.19
CA LEU A 508 -2.82 -13.39 28.73
C LEU A 508 -2.08 -14.60 28.13
N ALA A 509 -0.89 -14.92 28.65
CA ALA A 509 -0.07 -16.02 28.14
C ALA A 509 -0.69 -17.40 28.36
N GLY A 510 -1.38 -17.59 29.50
CA GLY A 510 -1.96 -18.88 29.90
C GLY A 510 -3.38 -19.11 29.38
N GLN A 511 -4.21 -18.06 29.34
CA GLN A 511 -5.66 -18.15 29.15
C GLN A 511 -6.19 -17.28 27.99
N GLY A 512 -5.35 -16.45 27.37
CA GLY A 512 -5.68 -15.69 26.17
C GLY A 512 -6.37 -14.34 26.42
N LEU A 513 -6.55 -13.59 25.34
CA LEU A 513 -7.00 -12.19 25.36
C LEU A 513 -8.43 -12.01 25.89
N ALA A 514 -9.36 -12.90 25.51
CA ALA A 514 -10.74 -12.83 26.00
C ALA A 514 -10.83 -12.94 27.53
N THR A 515 -9.98 -13.77 28.13
CA THR A 515 -9.93 -13.93 29.59
C THR A 515 -9.31 -12.70 30.25
N LEU A 516 -8.23 -12.15 29.67
CA LEU A 516 -7.65 -10.88 30.13
C LEU A 516 -8.69 -9.75 30.13
N LEU A 517 -9.47 -9.61 29.06
CA LEU A 517 -10.55 -8.61 28.97
C LEU A 517 -11.59 -8.76 30.07
N GLY A 518 -12.01 -10.01 30.35
CA GLY A 518 -12.91 -10.31 31.46
C GLY A 518 -12.32 -9.87 32.79
N THR A 519 -11.04 -10.19 33.05
CA THR A 519 -10.31 -9.76 34.25
C THR A 519 -10.23 -8.25 34.37
N LEU A 520 -9.87 -7.54 33.30
CA LEU A 520 -9.78 -6.07 33.30
C LEU A 520 -11.14 -5.43 33.62
N ARG A 521 -12.21 -5.89 32.99
CA ARG A 521 -13.58 -5.38 33.23
C ARG A 521 -14.03 -5.62 34.68
N ALA A 522 -13.64 -6.73 35.28
CA ALA A 522 -14.00 -7.07 36.65
C ALA A 522 -13.17 -6.33 37.71
N GLU A 523 -11.86 -6.13 37.47
CA GLU A 523 -10.92 -5.62 38.48
C GLU A 523 -10.75 -4.09 38.46
N THR A 524 -10.95 -3.40 37.34
CA THR A 524 -10.46 -2.01 37.18
C THR A 524 -11.53 -0.94 36.98
N GLY A 525 -12.78 -1.36 36.77
CA GLY A 525 -13.89 -0.44 36.47
C GLY A 525 -13.76 0.27 35.11
N VAL A 526 -12.95 -0.26 34.18
CA VAL A 526 -12.71 0.32 32.84
C VAL A 526 -14.01 0.68 32.11
N ALA A 527 -15.03 -0.19 32.14
CA ALA A 527 -16.29 0.07 31.44
C ALA A 527 -17.00 1.33 31.95
N ALA A 528 -17.16 1.46 33.28
CA ALA A 528 -17.79 2.64 33.87
C ALA A 528 -16.97 3.91 33.59
N ARG A 529 -15.64 3.80 33.61
CA ARG A 529 -14.72 4.92 33.37
C ARG A 529 -14.78 5.43 31.93
N VAL A 530 -14.83 4.51 30.97
CA VAL A 530 -14.91 4.84 29.54
C VAL A 530 -16.30 5.38 29.20
N LEU A 531 -17.37 4.74 29.67
CA LEU A 531 -18.75 5.17 29.43
C LEU A 531 -19.10 6.52 30.08
N ALA A 532 -18.42 6.93 31.15
CA ALA A 532 -18.62 8.23 31.78
C ALA A 532 -18.10 9.43 30.96
N ARG A 533 -17.40 9.17 29.85
CA ARG A 533 -16.87 10.21 28.95
C ARG A 533 -17.96 10.72 28.00
N SER A 534 -17.76 11.91 27.44
CA SER A 534 -18.68 12.49 26.43
C SER A 534 -18.79 11.65 25.15
N ASP A 535 -17.77 10.85 24.84
CA ASP A 535 -17.69 9.93 23.71
C ASP A 535 -17.76 8.45 24.15
N GLY A 536 -18.31 8.19 25.34
CA GLY A 536 -18.13 6.92 26.05
C GLY A 536 -18.63 5.68 25.33
N ASP A 537 -19.81 5.74 24.69
CA ASP A 537 -20.37 4.61 23.95
C ASP A 537 -19.47 4.21 22.75
N ARG A 538 -18.96 5.21 22.02
CA ARG A 538 -18.02 5.00 20.92
C ARG A 538 -16.67 4.50 21.42
N ALA A 539 -16.11 5.13 22.45
CA ALA A 539 -14.83 4.73 23.01
C ALA A 539 -14.86 3.29 23.54
N MET A 540 -15.97 2.85 24.14
CA MET A 540 -16.12 1.47 24.60
C MET A 540 -16.24 0.49 23.42
N THR A 541 -16.97 0.87 22.38
CA THR A 541 -17.04 0.08 21.14
C THR A 541 -15.67 -0.06 20.48
N ASP A 542 -14.88 1.01 20.42
CA ASP A 542 -13.52 0.99 19.88
C ASP A 542 -12.58 0.11 20.72
N VAL A 543 -12.71 0.12 22.06
CA VAL A 543 -11.93 -0.78 22.95
C VAL A 543 -12.17 -2.24 22.61
N ASP A 544 -13.44 -2.62 22.44
CA ASP A 544 -13.84 -4.00 22.15
C ASP A 544 -13.42 -4.42 20.74
N HIS A 545 -13.58 -3.51 19.78
CA HIS A 545 -13.22 -3.75 18.40
C HIS A 545 -11.70 -3.96 18.21
N VAL A 546 -10.84 -3.16 18.86
CA VAL A 546 -9.39 -3.44 18.87
C VAL A 546 -9.09 -4.82 19.44
N ALA A 547 -9.81 -5.23 20.49
CA ALA A 547 -9.62 -6.54 21.11
C ALA A 547 -10.02 -7.69 20.16
N GLU A 548 -11.12 -7.54 19.42
CA GLU A 548 -11.55 -8.49 18.38
C GLU A 548 -10.50 -8.63 17.27
N LEU A 549 -9.96 -7.51 16.77
CA LEU A 549 -8.89 -7.52 15.77
C LEU A 549 -7.65 -8.26 16.24
N LEU A 550 -7.22 -7.96 17.48
CA LEU A 550 -6.09 -8.66 18.09
C LEU A 550 -6.36 -10.15 18.27
N GLN A 551 -7.60 -10.55 18.55
CA GLN A 551 -7.98 -11.94 18.69
C GLN A 551 -8.03 -12.69 17.35
N LEU A 552 -8.39 -12.01 16.26
CA LEU A 552 -8.36 -12.55 14.90
C LEU A 552 -6.93 -12.70 14.38
N ALA A 553 -6.08 -11.71 14.63
CA ALA A 553 -4.70 -11.67 14.13
C ALA A 553 -3.73 -12.53 14.95
N ALA A 554 -3.98 -12.71 16.24
CA ALA A 554 -3.09 -13.47 17.12
C ALA A 554 -3.46 -14.96 17.20
N PRO A 555 -2.47 -15.86 17.34
CA PRO A 555 -2.74 -17.25 17.68
C PRO A 555 -3.49 -17.37 19.01
N ARG A 556 -4.22 -18.49 19.21
CA ARG A 556 -5.01 -18.74 20.45
C ARG A 556 -4.20 -18.65 21.75
N ARG A 557 -2.87 -18.83 21.70
CA ARG A 557 -1.95 -18.57 22.81
C ARG A 557 -0.84 -17.67 22.31
N VAL A 558 -0.65 -16.55 23.00
CA VAL A 558 0.26 -15.49 22.56
C VAL A 558 0.91 -14.87 23.79
N SER A 559 2.22 -14.61 23.71
CA SER A 559 2.91 -13.86 24.76
C SER A 559 2.55 -12.37 24.65
N PRO A 560 2.60 -11.60 25.74
CA PRO A 560 2.35 -10.16 25.68
C PRO A 560 3.24 -9.42 24.66
N ALA A 561 4.51 -9.84 24.52
CA ALA A 561 5.43 -9.25 23.54
C ALA A 561 5.03 -9.56 22.09
N MET A 562 4.55 -10.78 21.81
CA MET A 562 4.05 -11.13 20.48
C MET A 562 2.77 -10.37 20.18
N LEU A 563 1.85 -10.25 21.13
CA LEU A 563 0.60 -9.51 20.93
C LEU A 563 0.84 -8.00 20.73
N LEU A 564 1.83 -7.42 21.43
CA LEU A 564 2.29 -6.06 21.16
C LEU A 564 2.83 -5.92 19.74
N ALA A 565 3.68 -6.84 19.30
CA ALA A 565 4.19 -6.82 17.92
C ALA A 565 3.07 -6.98 16.88
N THR A 566 2.08 -7.83 17.14
CA THR A 566 0.87 -7.96 16.31
C THR A 566 0.08 -6.65 16.28
N PHE A 567 -0.12 -6.01 17.43
CA PHE A 567 -0.78 -4.70 17.50
C PHE A 567 -0.02 -3.64 16.69
N GLU A 568 1.30 -3.53 16.88
CA GLU A 568 2.15 -2.57 16.17
C GLU A 568 2.17 -2.85 14.66
N GLN A 569 2.13 -4.12 14.25
CA GLN A 569 2.02 -4.52 12.85
C GLN A 569 0.67 -4.10 12.25
N LEU A 570 -0.43 -4.36 12.96
CA LEU A 570 -1.77 -3.94 12.53
C LEU A 570 -1.90 -2.41 12.48
N ALA A 571 -1.38 -1.71 13.49
CA ALA A 571 -1.47 -0.25 13.59
C ALA A 571 -0.49 0.49 12.65
N GLY A 572 0.60 -0.16 12.25
CA GLY A 572 1.60 0.38 11.32
C GLY A 572 1.36 0.04 9.85
N GLY A 573 0.27 -0.66 9.53
CA GLY A 573 -0.13 -0.95 8.15
C GLY A 573 -0.74 0.28 7.48
N ASP A 574 0.09 1.08 6.81
CA ASP A 574 -0.32 2.19 5.93
C ASP A 574 -0.81 1.70 4.54
N ASP A 575 -1.36 0.48 4.44
CA ASP A 575 -1.82 -0.03 3.14
C ASP A 575 -3.28 0.38 2.89
N GLU A 576 -3.43 1.49 2.15
CA GLU A 576 -4.68 1.95 1.51
C GLU A 576 -5.33 0.88 0.59
N GLY A 577 -4.75 -0.32 0.49
CA GLY A 577 -5.21 -1.45 -0.31
C GLY A 577 -5.65 -2.71 0.45
N ASP A 578 -5.48 -2.79 1.77
CA ASP A 578 -5.71 -4.05 2.50
C ASP A 578 -7.22 -4.33 2.71
N PRO A 579 -7.76 -5.52 2.35
CA PRO A 579 -9.08 -5.97 2.82
C PRO A 579 -9.21 -6.02 4.36
N GLU A 580 -8.11 -6.14 5.12
CA GLU A 580 -8.14 -5.98 6.60
C GLU A 580 -8.47 -4.55 7.04
N ALA A 581 -8.32 -3.55 6.17
CA ALA A 581 -8.74 -2.18 6.45
C ALA A 581 -10.26 -2.03 6.59
N ASP A 582 -11.07 -2.95 6.02
CA ASP A 582 -12.52 -3.01 6.30
C ASP A 582 -12.81 -3.59 7.69
N LEU A 583 -12.02 -4.58 8.13
CA LEU A 583 -12.16 -5.14 9.48
C LEU A 583 -11.75 -4.12 10.54
N ALA A 584 -10.75 -3.29 10.26
CA ALA A 584 -10.28 -2.23 11.15
C ALA A 584 -11.06 -0.92 11.03
N ALA A 585 -11.93 -0.76 10.03
CA ALA A 585 -12.78 0.42 9.90
C ALA A 585 -13.74 0.52 11.08
N ARG A 586 -13.79 1.68 11.75
CA ARG A 586 -14.74 1.90 12.84
C ARG A 586 -16.17 1.66 12.35
N ARG A 587 -16.99 1.07 13.23
CA ARG A 587 -18.40 0.81 12.95
C ARG A 587 -19.14 2.14 12.79
N VAL A 588 -19.83 2.31 11.66
CA VAL A 588 -20.74 3.45 11.43
C VAL A 588 -21.97 3.24 12.29
N GLU A 589 -22.36 4.25 13.08
CA GLU A 589 -23.65 4.26 13.78
C GLU A 589 -24.77 4.28 12.72
N SER A 590 -25.42 3.13 12.54
CA SER A 590 -26.37 2.83 11.46
C SER A 590 -27.64 3.68 11.41
N GLU A 591 -27.81 4.66 12.31
CA GLU A 591 -29.05 5.44 12.46
C GLU A 591 -28.88 6.94 12.15
N SER A 592 -27.68 7.45 11.86
CA SER A 592 -27.52 8.86 11.52
C SER A 592 -27.80 9.13 10.04
N ARG A 593 -28.91 9.83 9.73
CA ARG A 593 -29.13 10.43 8.39
C ARG A 593 -28.09 11.53 8.16
N ALA A 594 -27.04 11.21 7.42
CA ALA A 594 -25.87 12.05 7.26
C ALA A 594 -25.28 11.92 5.85
N VAL A 595 -24.64 13.00 5.39
CA VAL A 595 -23.87 13.06 4.14
C VAL A 595 -22.74 12.04 4.21
N GLN A 596 -22.60 11.23 3.16
CA GLN A 596 -21.62 10.15 3.09
C GLN A 596 -20.33 10.65 2.44
N ILE A 597 -19.26 10.77 3.21
CA ILE A 597 -17.94 11.17 2.72
C ILE A 597 -17.12 9.91 2.43
N MET A 598 -16.61 9.77 1.22
CA MET A 598 -15.80 8.61 0.82
C MET A 598 -14.84 8.95 -0.31
N THR A 599 -13.87 8.07 -0.56
CA THR A 599 -13.04 8.18 -1.76
C THR A 599 -13.75 7.64 -2.98
N THR A 600 -13.38 8.09 -4.17
CA THR A 600 -13.94 7.56 -5.44
C THR A 600 -13.78 6.04 -5.57
N HIS A 601 -12.69 5.48 -5.04
CA HIS A 601 -12.46 4.03 -5.02
C HIS A 601 -13.53 3.30 -4.20
N VAL A 602 -13.86 3.80 -3.01
CA VAL A 602 -14.91 3.23 -2.15
C VAL A 602 -16.30 3.41 -2.78
N ALA A 603 -16.52 4.50 -3.51
CA ALA A 603 -17.79 4.74 -4.19
C ALA A 603 -18.04 3.83 -5.41
N LYS A 604 -17.01 3.13 -5.92
CA LYS A 604 -17.18 2.22 -7.05
C LYS A 604 -18.18 1.12 -6.70
N GLY A 605 -19.15 0.90 -7.59
CA GLY A 605 -20.26 -0.04 -7.37
C GLY A 605 -21.44 0.54 -6.59
N LEU A 606 -21.26 1.68 -5.90
CA LEU A 606 -22.35 2.41 -5.24
C LEU A 606 -23.02 3.40 -6.19
N GLU A 607 -24.20 3.87 -5.79
CA GLU A 607 -24.96 4.92 -6.47
C GLU A 607 -25.61 5.87 -5.47
N PHE A 608 -25.71 7.14 -5.84
CA PHE A 608 -26.26 8.20 -5.00
C PHE A 608 -27.17 9.11 -5.82
N GLU A 609 -28.16 9.72 -5.16
CA GLU A 609 -29.05 10.66 -5.84
C GLU A 609 -28.28 11.92 -6.26
N VAL A 610 -27.39 12.40 -5.37
CA VAL A 610 -26.50 13.54 -5.57
C VAL A 610 -25.05 13.19 -5.23
N VAL A 611 -24.12 13.64 -6.07
CA VAL A 611 -22.67 13.47 -5.84
C VAL A 611 -21.95 14.81 -5.90
N CYS A 612 -21.13 15.10 -4.90
CA CYS A 612 -20.27 16.29 -4.87
C CYS A 612 -18.80 15.89 -4.88
N CYS A 613 -18.02 16.45 -5.80
CA CYS A 613 -16.64 16.10 -6.04
C CYS A 613 -15.71 17.33 -5.83
N PRO A 614 -15.37 17.70 -4.58
CA PRO A 614 -14.52 18.85 -4.30
C PRO A 614 -13.07 18.66 -4.77
N SER A 615 -12.61 17.41 -4.93
CA SER A 615 -11.18 17.10 -5.01
C SER A 615 -10.70 16.68 -6.40
N LEU A 616 -11.54 16.69 -7.43
CA LEU A 616 -11.15 16.26 -8.77
C LEU A 616 -10.12 17.18 -9.44
N SER A 617 -9.96 18.42 -8.95
CA SER A 617 -8.89 19.34 -9.33
C SER A 617 -7.62 19.19 -8.49
N HIS A 618 -7.64 18.40 -7.41
CA HIS A 618 -6.45 18.09 -6.63
C HIS A 618 -5.68 16.99 -7.35
N ALA A 619 -4.53 17.34 -7.93
CA ALA A 619 -3.62 16.31 -8.40
C ALA A 619 -3.09 15.55 -7.19
N THR A 620 -3.29 14.22 -7.17
CA THR A 620 -2.32 13.35 -6.53
C THR A 620 -0.98 13.70 -7.15
N PRO A 621 0.06 14.08 -6.38
CA PRO A 621 1.29 14.59 -6.96
C PRO A 621 1.78 13.61 -8.02
N VAL A 622 1.83 14.02 -9.29
CA VAL A 622 2.43 13.23 -10.39
C VAL A 622 3.85 12.81 -10.02
N LYS A 623 4.49 13.52 -9.06
CA LYS A 623 5.72 13.11 -8.37
C LYS A 623 5.70 11.69 -7.79
N LYS A 624 4.55 11.12 -7.38
CA LYS A 624 4.45 9.71 -7.01
C LYS A 624 4.48 8.79 -8.24
N ALA A 625 3.85 9.15 -9.37
CA ALA A 625 3.94 8.42 -10.63
C ALA A 625 5.37 8.44 -11.23
N PHE A 626 6.11 9.54 -11.07
CA PHE A 626 7.55 9.60 -11.41
C PHE A 626 8.42 8.62 -10.59
N VAL A 627 7.90 8.15 -9.45
CA VAL A 627 8.59 7.29 -8.49
C VAL A 627 7.94 5.92 -8.44
N ASP A 628 6.87 5.64 -9.21
CA ASP A 628 6.24 4.33 -9.20
C ASP A 628 7.23 3.32 -9.80
N PRO A 629 7.72 2.39 -8.98
CA PRO A 629 8.63 1.37 -9.45
C PRO A 629 7.89 0.31 -10.29
N VAL A 630 6.56 0.28 -10.29
CA VAL A 630 5.81 -0.65 -11.13
C VAL A 630 5.36 0.03 -12.42
N ARG A 631 5.73 -0.55 -13.56
CA ARG A 631 5.46 0.00 -14.90
C ARG A 631 5.07 -1.11 -15.84
N TRP A 632 4.75 -0.77 -17.08
CA TRP A 632 4.75 -1.71 -18.18
C TRP A 632 6.07 -1.68 -18.94
N ASP A 633 6.44 -2.82 -19.52
CA ASP A 633 7.48 -2.88 -20.54
C ASP A 633 7.07 -1.97 -21.73
N PRO A 634 8.01 -1.29 -22.41
CA PRO A 634 7.77 -0.53 -23.64
C PRO A 634 6.81 -1.16 -24.66
N ASP A 635 6.78 -2.50 -24.77
CA ASP A 635 5.88 -3.21 -25.69
C ASP A 635 4.45 -3.41 -25.14
N GLY A 636 4.18 -3.01 -23.89
CA GLY A 636 2.85 -3.01 -23.26
C GLY A 636 2.32 -4.38 -22.84
N HIS A 637 3.13 -5.43 -22.90
CA HIS A 637 2.67 -6.81 -22.69
C HIS A 637 2.95 -7.39 -21.30
N ARG A 638 3.80 -6.76 -20.49
CA ARG A 638 4.17 -7.25 -19.16
C ARG A 638 4.36 -6.13 -18.16
N ARG A 639 3.87 -6.37 -16.94
CA ARG A 639 4.15 -5.55 -15.77
C ARG A 639 5.59 -5.77 -15.33
N ILE A 640 6.34 -4.69 -15.15
CA ILE A 640 7.72 -4.67 -14.68
C ILE A 640 7.81 -3.95 -13.34
N VAL A 641 8.76 -4.36 -12.49
CA VAL A 641 9.02 -3.77 -11.17
C VAL A 641 10.48 -3.37 -11.08
N ASP A 642 10.75 -2.07 -11.10
CA ASP A 642 12.09 -1.50 -10.95
C ASP A 642 12.56 -1.59 -9.50
N VAL A 643 13.42 -2.58 -9.25
CA VAL A 643 14.06 -2.81 -7.95
C VAL A 643 15.42 -2.11 -7.82
N ALA A 644 15.94 -1.54 -8.92
CA ALA A 644 17.16 -0.72 -8.90
C ALA A 644 16.88 0.68 -8.35
N GLY A 645 15.68 1.22 -8.57
CA GLY A 645 15.19 2.46 -7.97
C GLY A 645 15.99 3.69 -8.37
N ASP A 646 16.75 4.26 -7.44
CA ASP A 646 17.57 5.46 -7.68
C ASP A 646 18.96 5.18 -8.25
N VAL A 647 19.32 3.91 -8.46
CA VAL A 647 20.60 3.54 -9.05
C VAL A 647 20.58 3.82 -10.56
N THR A 648 21.68 4.38 -11.07
CA THR A 648 21.86 4.68 -12.50
C THR A 648 21.74 3.41 -13.34
N TRP A 649 20.75 3.40 -14.23
CA TRP A 649 20.54 2.35 -15.22
C TRP A 649 21.46 2.54 -16.44
N PRO A 650 21.83 1.48 -17.18
CA PRO A 650 22.77 1.57 -18.30
C PRO A 650 22.30 2.44 -19.48
N ASP A 651 20.98 2.54 -19.74
CA ASP A 651 20.42 3.29 -20.86
C ASP A 651 19.45 4.41 -20.44
N ALA A 652 19.74 5.63 -20.86
CA ALA A 652 18.91 6.81 -20.60
C ALA A 652 17.63 6.85 -21.45
N ASP A 653 17.65 6.28 -22.66
CA ASP A 653 16.53 6.31 -23.60
C ASP A 653 15.41 5.35 -23.12
N THR A 654 15.76 4.14 -22.68
CA THR A 654 14.84 3.19 -22.05
C THR A 654 14.19 3.76 -20.78
N LYS A 655 14.94 4.52 -19.97
CA LYS A 655 14.39 5.21 -18.79
C LYS A 655 13.35 6.27 -19.19
N ALA A 656 13.63 7.04 -20.24
CA ALA A 656 12.72 8.06 -20.74
C ALA A 656 11.42 7.44 -21.27
N ALA A 657 11.51 6.40 -22.11
CA ALA A 657 10.36 5.69 -22.66
C ALA A 657 9.45 5.11 -21.57
N ARG A 658 10.03 4.41 -20.57
CA ARG A 658 9.27 3.88 -19.43
C ARG A 658 8.61 4.97 -18.59
N THR A 659 9.24 6.13 -18.48
CA THR A 659 8.69 7.27 -17.72
C THR A 659 7.51 7.88 -18.46
N GLU A 660 7.62 8.03 -19.78
CA GLU A 660 6.52 8.51 -20.64
C GLU A 660 5.32 7.57 -20.59
N GLN A 661 5.55 6.26 -20.66
CA GLN A 661 4.50 5.24 -20.55
C GLN A 661 3.80 5.28 -19.18
N ALA A 662 4.57 5.33 -18.08
CA ALA A 662 4.00 5.45 -16.73
C ALA A 662 3.17 6.74 -16.56
N LEU A 663 3.58 7.84 -17.18
CA LEU A 663 2.79 9.08 -17.20
C LEU A 663 1.49 8.91 -17.98
N ALA A 664 1.52 8.27 -19.15
CA ALA A 664 0.33 7.99 -19.95
C ALA A 664 -0.68 7.11 -19.19
N GLU A 665 -0.20 6.07 -18.51
CA GLU A 665 -1.01 5.20 -17.66
C GLU A 665 -1.63 5.94 -16.47
N ALA A 666 -0.84 6.78 -15.79
CA ALA A 666 -1.32 7.60 -14.68
C ALA A 666 -2.40 8.59 -15.13
N ILE A 667 -2.23 9.21 -16.31
CA ILE A 667 -3.26 10.07 -16.92
C ILE A 667 -4.52 9.26 -17.22
N GLY A 668 -4.38 8.08 -17.83
CA GLY A 668 -5.48 7.17 -18.10
C GLY A 668 -6.23 6.77 -16.82
N SER A 669 -5.51 6.42 -15.77
CA SER A 669 -6.06 6.09 -14.45
C SER A 669 -6.83 7.27 -13.85
N ASN A 670 -6.26 8.48 -13.88
CA ASN A 670 -6.92 9.70 -13.41
C ASN A 670 -8.22 10.00 -14.17
N LEU A 671 -8.24 9.77 -15.49
CA LEU A 671 -9.45 9.92 -16.31
C LEU A 671 -10.51 8.87 -15.96
N ARG A 672 -10.11 7.64 -15.63
CA ARG A 672 -11.05 6.59 -15.15
C ARG A 672 -11.59 6.91 -13.76
N VAL A 673 -10.78 7.48 -12.86
CA VAL A 673 -11.25 7.99 -11.56
C VAL A 673 -12.29 9.09 -11.76
N LEU A 674 -12.05 10.04 -12.67
CA LEU A 674 -13.03 11.05 -13.05
C LEU A 674 -14.34 10.40 -13.55
N TYR A 675 -14.23 9.45 -14.49
CA TYR A 675 -15.39 8.74 -15.04
C TYR A 675 -16.19 8.01 -13.95
N VAL A 676 -15.52 7.30 -13.04
CA VAL A 676 -16.19 6.61 -11.93
C VAL A 676 -16.91 7.62 -11.05
N ALA A 677 -16.26 8.72 -10.65
CA ALA A 677 -16.85 9.74 -9.80
C ALA A 677 -18.13 10.34 -10.41
N LEU A 678 -18.07 10.73 -11.69
CA LEU A 678 -19.21 11.31 -12.39
C LEU A 678 -20.35 10.30 -12.59
N THR A 679 -20.05 9.02 -12.81
CA THR A 679 -21.08 7.99 -13.06
C THR A 679 -21.75 7.43 -11.79
N ARG A 680 -21.40 7.95 -10.60
CA ARG A 680 -22.05 7.57 -9.33
C ARG A 680 -23.40 8.25 -9.12
N ALA A 681 -23.61 9.42 -9.73
CA ALA A 681 -24.82 10.19 -9.55
C ALA A 681 -25.98 9.70 -10.41
N ARG A 682 -27.18 9.84 -9.86
CA ARG A 682 -28.43 9.61 -10.59
C ARG A 682 -28.98 10.89 -11.21
N HIS A 683 -29.04 11.97 -10.43
CA HIS A 683 -29.72 13.20 -10.80
C HIS A 683 -28.77 14.39 -10.97
N HIS A 684 -27.84 14.58 -10.02
CA HIS A 684 -27.03 15.79 -9.94
C HIS A 684 -25.57 15.49 -9.52
N THR A 685 -24.63 16.13 -10.21
CA THR A 685 -23.23 16.17 -9.78
C THR A 685 -22.71 17.61 -9.71
N ALA A 686 -22.06 17.95 -8.60
CA ALA A 686 -21.29 19.19 -8.48
C ALA A 686 -19.79 18.90 -8.46
N VAL A 687 -19.02 19.64 -9.24
CA VAL A 687 -17.56 19.51 -9.35
C VAL A 687 -16.91 20.85 -9.12
N TRP A 688 -15.83 20.87 -8.35
CA TRP A 688 -15.03 22.07 -8.12
C TRP A 688 -13.76 22.04 -8.93
N TRP A 689 -13.37 23.19 -9.45
CA TRP A 689 -12.08 23.40 -10.05
C TRP A 689 -11.41 24.67 -9.53
N ALA A 690 -10.12 24.55 -9.23
CA ALA A 690 -9.26 25.64 -8.79
C ALA A 690 -7.88 25.52 -9.46
N PRO A 691 -7.21 26.64 -9.81
CA PRO A 691 -5.87 26.64 -10.40
C PRO A 691 -4.78 26.39 -9.34
N THR A 692 -4.84 25.25 -8.66
CA THR A 692 -3.86 24.83 -7.64
C THR A 692 -2.65 24.13 -8.25
N ASP A 693 -1.57 23.97 -7.48
CA ASP A 693 -0.38 23.24 -7.96
C ASP A 693 -0.75 21.82 -8.39
N GLY A 694 -0.42 21.45 -9.62
CA GLY A 694 -0.76 20.17 -10.22
C GLY A 694 -2.17 20.07 -10.83
N ALA A 695 -3.08 21.03 -10.62
CA ALA A 695 -4.45 20.97 -11.16
C ALA A 695 -4.48 20.75 -12.68
N ALA A 696 -3.55 21.36 -13.41
CA ALA A 696 -3.35 21.22 -14.86
C ALA A 696 -3.03 19.78 -15.33
N ALA A 697 -2.60 18.89 -14.43
CA ALA A 697 -2.30 17.49 -14.73
C ALA A 697 -3.45 16.53 -14.38
N THR A 698 -4.57 17.03 -13.87
CA THR A 698 -5.73 16.21 -13.49
C THR A 698 -6.55 15.77 -14.70
N GLY A 699 -7.28 14.66 -14.54
CA GLY A 699 -8.27 14.23 -15.53
C GLY A 699 -9.34 15.30 -15.75
N LEU A 700 -9.76 16.00 -14.69
CA LEU A 700 -10.75 17.07 -14.78
C LEU A 700 -10.24 18.24 -15.64
N ALA A 701 -9.04 18.77 -15.37
CA ALA A 701 -8.48 19.85 -16.18
C ALA A 701 -8.33 19.45 -17.65
N ARG A 702 -7.98 18.20 -17.92
CA ARG A 702 -7.85 17.68 -19.29
C ARG A 702 -9.18 17.67 -20.02
N VAL A 703 -10.25 17.19 -19.38
CA VAL A 703 -11.59 17.19 -19.97
C VAL A 703 -12.17 18.60 -20.07
N LEU A 704 -11.80 19.52 -19.19
CA LEU A 704 -12.28 20.90 -19.24
C LEU A 704 -11.58 21.75 -20.30
N PHE A 705 -10.24 21.65 -20.42
CA PHE A 705 -9.43 22.62 -21.17
C PHE A 705 -8.70 22.08 -22.40
N ALA A 706 -8.60 20.75 -22.60
CA ALA A 706 -8.08 20.19 -23.86
C ALA A 706 -9.20 20.17 -24.92
N ARG A 707 -9.67 21.38 -25.27
CA ARG A 707 -10.82 21.59 -26.14
C ARG A 707 -10.50 22.52 -27.32
N ASP A 708 -11.21 22.31 -28.41
CA ASP A 708 -11.19 23.19 -29.57
C ASP A 708 -12.11 24.42 -29.38
N ALA A 709 -12.17 25.27 -30.41
CA ALA A 709 -12.97 26.50 -30.39
C ALA A 709 -14.49 26.25 -30.32
N ASP A 710 -14.94 25.04 -30.67
CA ASP A 710 -16.34 24.63 -30.60
C ASP A 710 -16.66 23.91 -29.27
N GLY A 711 -15.72 23.86 -28.32
CA GLY A 711 -15.89 23.19 -27.05
C GLY A 711 -15.94 21.66 -27.15
N ARG A 712 -15.41 21.06 -28.21
CA ARG A 712 -15.17 19.60 -28.31
C ARG A 712 -13.79 19.24 -27.81
N ILE A 713 -13.59 18.00 -27.38
CA ILE A 713 -12.26 17.51 -27.02
C ILE A 713 -11.35 17.59 -28.24
N ASP A 714 -10.19 18.25 -28.09
CA ASP A 714 -9.15 18.32 -29.13
C ASP A 714 -8.19 17.13 -28.95
N PRO A 715 -8.16 16.14 -29.87
CA PRO A 715 -7.32 14.95 -29.72
C PRO A 715 -5.82 15.26 -29.61
N ALA A 716 -5.36 16.35 -30.25
CA ALA A 716 -3.94 16.70 -30.27
C ALA A 716 -3.44 17.15 -28.90
N THR A 717 -4.26 17.91 -28.17
CA THR A 717 -3.93 18.36 -26.81
C THR A 717 -4.35 17.35 -25.75
N PHE A 718 -5.42 16.58 -26.00
CA PHE A 718 -5.95 15.62 -25.04
C PHE A 718 -5.03 14.41 -24.83
N THR A 719 -4.42 13.87 -25.89
CA THR A 719 -3.58 12.66 -25.83
C THR A 719 -2.15 12.90 -25.33
N GLY A 720 -1.72 14.16 -25.20
CA GLY A 720 -0.37 14.50 -24.77
C GLY A 720 -0.08 14.12 -23.30
N THR A 721 1.13 13.66 -23.01
CA THR A 721 1.60 13.28 -21.66
C THR A 721 1.92 14.49 -20.75
N GLY A 722 1.91 15.70 -21.30
CA GLY A 722 2.10 16.95 -20.57
C GLY A 722 0.85 17.43 -19.82
N ALA A 723 1.04 18.40 -18.93
CA ALA A 723 -0.07 19.12 -18.31
C ALA A 723 -0.81 19.98 -19.35
N VAL A 724 -2.13 20.10 -19.21
CA VAL A 724 -2.95 20.92 -20.11
C VAL A 724 -2.85 22.39 -19.71
N ALA A 725 -2.89 23.30 -20.69
CA ALA A 725 -2.92 24.72 -20.40
C ALA A 725 -4.22 25.08 -19.65
N THR A 726 -4.09 25.57 -18.42
CA THR A 726 -5.23 26.02 -17.61
C THR A 726 -5.23 27.55 -17.52
N PRO A 727 -6.32 28.22 -17.93
CA PRO A 727 -6.45 29.66 -17.74
C PRO A 727 -6.68 30.01 -16.26
N ASP A 728 -6.33 31.23 -15.85
CA ASP A 728 -6.56 31.72 -14.48
C ASP A 728 -7.80 32.64 -14.42
N GLY A 729 -8.57 32.58 -13.34
CA GLY A 729 -9.63 33.57 -13.05
C GLY A 729 -10.72 33.69 -14.12
N GLU A 730 -10.98 34.91 -14.60
CA GLU A 730 -12.00 35.20 -15.63
C GLU A 730 -11.72 34.52 -16.97
N ASP A 731 -10.44 34.27 -17.30
CA ASP A 731 -10.07 33.59 -18.54
C ASP A 731 -10.53 32.12 -18.53
N ALA A 732 -10.70 31.50 -17.35
CA ALA A 732 -11.19 30.13 -17.24
C ALA A 732 -12.68 30.04 -17.59
N VAL A 733 -13.47 31.05 -17.22
CA VAL A 733 -14.89 31.14 -17.61
C VAL A 733 -15.00 31.32 -19.11
N ALA A 734 -14.21 32.23 -19.69
CA ALA A 734 -14.20 32.47 -21.13
C ALA A 734 -13.78 31.22 -21.93
N ALA A 735 -12.78 30.47 -21.46
CA ALA A 735 -12.34 29.23 -22.10
C ALA A 735 -13.40 28.11 -22.08
N LEU A 736 -14.32 28.14 -21.11
CA LEU A 736 -15.39 27.15 -20.98
C LEU A 736 -16.70 27.56 -21.63
N ALA A 737 -16.84 28.82 -22.07
CA ALA A 737 -18.06 29.31 -22.72
C ALA A 737 -18.51 28.44 -23.90
N PRO A 738 -17.64 27.99 -24.84
CA PRO A 738 -18.08 27.13 -25.93
C PRO A 738 -18.67 25.78 -25.48
N LEU A 739 -18.21 25.25 -24.34
CA LEU A 739 -18.77 24.02 -23.76
C LEU A 739 -20.15 24.28 -23.15
N VAL A 740 -20.32 25.41 -22.47
CA VAL A 740 -21.60 25.83 -21.87
C VAL A 740 -22.63 26.15 -22.95
N ASP A 741 -22.23 26.87 -24.01
CA ASP A 741 -23.10 27.21 -25.15
C ASP A 741 -23.62 25.96 -25.90
N ARG A 742 -22.92 24.82 -25.80
CA ARG A 742 -23.38 23.53 -26.34
C ARG A 742 -24.41 22.83 -25.45
N SER A 743 -24.54 23.25 -24.20
CA SER A 743 -25.48 22.68 -23.23
C SER A 743 -26.84 23.38 -23.23
N ASP A 744 -26.89 24.63 -23.70
CA ASP A 744 -28.11 25.42 -23.95
C ASP A 744 -28.72 25.10 -25.33
#